data_AF-A0A8J2TJ92-F1
#
_entry.id   AF-A0A8J2TJ92-F1
#
_cell.length_a   1.000
_cell.length_b   1.000
_cell.length_c   1.000
_cell.angle_alpha   90.00
_cell.angle_beta   90.00
_cell.angle_gamma   90.00
#
_symmetry.space_group_name_H-M   'P 1'
#
loop_
_entity.id
_entity.type
_entity.pdbx_description
1 polymer ?
#
loop_
_entity_poly.entity_id
_entity_poly.type
_entity_poly.pdbx_seq_one_letter_code
_entity_poly.pdbx_strand_id
1 'polypeptide(L)'
;MLVKFFNGGQGKGGGIVDYLTREKDGKGVKREPLPEFLKGDPEKIVQIIDSLDFKYKYQTGVISFAPEDAPTEQQQQALIDSFEKTAFAGLEPDQYDILWVKHSHTSGGRVELHFVTPRVELSTGKSLNIAPPGWQNYFCHWRDYWNYSQGWARPDDPNRARVYQPGYHALIDAQNQRLQDAGLATISRDDYRKIIHNYIEENIKLGRIQNREDIIQTLQEANFQITRTGDDYLTVYRESLNKRIRLKGGIYDASWRLESRTPAEIGAGEETDRTTTQQRINQAQTELGNRMSKRAEYFQQRYPSYQGEITESTQVVSSPTHSNHYRPLGDFLHQQLGDDAILNPSSQQDNQSTSREPTTTENPRTPQEKDLGNRTLSEQQRQIHHHSPQLPTEPTNSMEMQQQTLSQTLKQENDRPRKTTPPDLQELHLTIRTRQKETERTYRKLAQETGIEQTETERRNIELRRQSEQTNQQLNQLHQILEQTNRRIRESLRRHREYLERIKMKQTEELETFKTQINLVEYAQTQGYEIDPKKSSSYCIVLKDHSGDKILIGVDQNDGHYFYYSVKDDRDKGSIIDFIQKRRSLNLGEVRKELRPWVEGSYTPTKRPAEAAPKPKPTTHNRHKIIAQFDSMREIANHAYLQHRGINRETLESDRFAGTIYTDSRNNVIFPHRDREGVCGYEIRNQQFKGFSESGTKGLWHSQTTREDKRLVICESPIDCLSYYRFFDDDQTRYFATGGTLSENQKDLIRGAFEKIHKQGGQIVIATDRDEAGEKLALELAKEAPSGSQISREVPDYQKDWNEALIVAIREQQKKSERSRSRGPTL
;
A
#
# COMPACT_ATOMS: atom_id res chain seq x y z
N MET A 1 -3.14 35.97 1.62
CA MET A 1 -3.29 34.51 1.83
C MET A 1 -2.01 33.70 1.56
N LEU A 2 -1.93 32.49 2.15
CA LEU A 2 -0.89 31.46 1.96
C LEU A 2 -1.54 30.15 1.50
N VAL A 3 -0.89 29.40 0.60
CA VAL A 3 -1.25 28.02 0.23
C VAL A 3 -0.17 27.04 0.70
N LYS A 4 -0.58 25.92 1.29
CA LYS A 4 0.34 24.88 1.77
C LYS A 4 -0.20 23.48 1.51
N PHE A 5 0.61 22.63 0.89
CA PHE A 5 0.33 21.20 0.78
C PHE A 5 1.02 20.44 1.92
N PHE A 6 0.32 19.47 2.51
CA PHE A 6 0.89 18.65 3.58
C PHE A 6 1.59 17.40 3.03
N ASN A 7 2.66 16.99 3.72
CA ASN A 7 3.34 15.73 3.46
C ASN A 7 2.55 14.59 4.11
N GLY A 8 2.22 13.55 3.34
CA GLY A 8 1.37 12.45 3.80
C GLY A 8 0.66 11.76 2.63
N GLY A 9 -0.44 11.05 2.91
CA GLY A 9 -1.32 10.53 1.85
C GLY A 9 -1.28 9.02 1.59
N GLN A 10 -0.62 8.23 2.44
CA GLN A 10 -0.51 6.76 2.26
C GLN A 10 -1.62 5.98 3.01
N GLY A 11 -2.36 6.65 3.89
CA GLY A 11 -3.40 6.04 4.73
C GLY A 11 -4.75 5.88 4.03
N LYS A 12 -5.73 5.34 4.76
CA LYS A 12 -7.13 5.22 4.32
C LYS A 12 -7.84 6.58 4.31
N GLY A 13 -8.85 6.73 3.48
CA GLY A 13 -9.64 7.95 3.30
C GLY A 13 -10.40 8.35 4.56
N GLY A 14 -10.91 7.38 5.32
CA GLY A 14 -11.70 7.66 6.54
C GLY A 14 -10.95 8.52 7.56
N GLY A 15 -9.65 8.26 7.77
CA GLY A 15 -8.87 9.01 8.78
C GLY A 15 -8.62 10.47 8.41
N ILE A 16 -8.45 10.80 7.12
CA ILE A 16 -8.22 12.19 6.69
C ILE A 16 -9.53 12.98 6.60
N VAL A 17 -10.60 12.34 6.13
CA VAL A 17 -11.93 12.99 6.05
C VAL A 17 -12.44 13.27 7.46
N ASP A 18 -12.35 12.32 8.38
CA ASP A 18 -12.71 12.52 9.79
C ASP A 18 -11.86 13.62 10.45
N TYR A 19 -10.55 13.69 10.17
CA TYR A 19 -9.71 14.78 10.66
C TYR A 19 -10.19 16.18 10.23
N LEU A 20 -10.71 16.29 9.00
CA LEU A 20 -11.22 17.54 8.44
C LEU A 20 -12.62 17.89 8.99
N THR A 21 -13.47 16.90 9.26
CA THR A 21 -14.87 17.11 9.63
C THR A 21 -15.18 16.97 11.13
N ARG A 22 -14.26 16.41 11.93
CA ARG A 22 -14.48 16.17 13.37
C ARG A 22 -14.82 17.42 14.15
N GLU A 23 -15.76 17.27 15.08
CA GLU A 23 -16.22 18.31 15.99
C GLU A 23 -15.23 18.63 17.11
N LYS A 24 -14.29 17.71 17.41
CA LYS A 24 -13.28 17.86 18.45
C LYS A 24 -11.88 17.93 17.85
N ASP A 25 -11.02 18.80 18.38
CA ASP A 25 -9.62 18.87 17.97
C ASP A 25 -8.81 17.64 18.46
N GLY A 26 -7.53 17.56 18.10
CA GLY A 26 -6.65 16.46 18.50
C GLY A 26 -6.37 16.36 20.01
N LYS A 27 -6.88 17.31 20.80
CA LYS A 27 -6.79 17.37 22.26
C LYS A 27 -8.15 17.11 22.93
N GLY A 28 -9.19 16.77 22.16
CA GLY A 28 -10.52 16.45 22.66
C GLY A 28 -11.41 17.68 22.93
N VAL A 29 -10.96 18.89 22.58
CA VAL A 29 -11.71 20.14 22.78
C VAL A 29 -12.68 20.34 21.61
N LYS A 30 -13.95 20.64 21.91
CA LYS A 30 -14.97 20.93 20.90
C LYS A 30 -14.60 22.21 20.13
N ARG A 31 -14.56 22.13 18.81
CA ARG A 31 -14.29 23.25 17.89
C ARG A 31 -15.51 24.16 17.84
N GLU A 32 -15.34 25.44 18.13
CA GLU A 32 -16.39 26.46 18.06
C GLU A 32 -15.87 27.68 17.26
N PRO A 33 -16.37 27.93 16.04
CA PRO A 33 -17.47 27.23 15.35
C PRO A 33 -17.04 25.88 14.74
N LEU A 34 -18.03 25.03 14.45
CA LEU A 34 -17.83 23.75 13.79
C LEU A 34 -17.24 23.90 12.37
N PRO A 35 -16.50 22.90 11.86
CA PRO A 35 -16.07 22.88 10.46
C PRO A 35 -17.27 22.99 9.51
N GLU A 36 -17.18 23.92 8.55
CA GLU A 36 -18.24 24.17 7.59
C GLU A 36 -17.91 23.48 6.27
N PHE A 37 -18.88 22.74 5.75
CA PHE A 37 -18.75 22.02 4.49
C PHE A 37 -18.95 22.97 3.31
N LEU A 38 -17.98 23.05 2.38
CA LEU A 38 -18.10 23.95 1.22
C LEU A 38 -18.45 23.21 -0.08
N LYS A 39 -17.73 22.12 -0.42
CA LYS A 39 -17.85 21.44 -1.72
C LYS A 39 -17.32 20.01 -1.66
N GLY A 40 -17.94 19.08 -2.39
CA GLY A 40 -17.52 17.67 -2.55
C GLY A 40 -18.50 16.66 -1.96
N ASP A 41 -18.10 15.39 -1.87
CA ASP A 41 -18.83 14.36 -1.11
C ASP A 41 -17.82 13.56 -0.26
N PRO A 42 -17.88 13.66 1.09
CA PRO A 42 -16.98 12.94 1.99
C PRO A 42 -16.99 11.43 1.78
N GLU A 43 -18.16 10.82 1.60
CA GLU A 43 -18.28 9.37 1.47
C GLU A 43 -17.68 8.91 0.13
N LYS A 44 -17.95 9.66 -0.95
CA LYS A 44 -17.37 9.42 -2.28
C LYS A 44 -15.83 9.51 -2.25
N ILE A 45 -15.28 10.53 -1.59
CA ILE A 45 -13.84 10.73 -1.46
C ILE A 45 -13.18 9.58 -0.69
N VAL A 46 -13.80 9.12 0.41
CA VAL A 46 -13.32 7.96 1.16
C VAL A 46 -13.30 6.72 0.28
N GLN A 47 -14.40 6.45 -0.44
CA GLN A 47 -14.51 5.28 -1.31
C GLN A 47 -13.46 5.29 -2.43
N ILE A 48 -13.24 6.43 -3.08
CA ILE A 48 -12.22 6.57 -4.12
C ILE A 48 -10.85 6.30 -3.52
N ILE A 49 -10.48 6.99 -2.43
CA ILE A 49 -9.16 6.84 -1.77
C ILE A 49 -8.91 5.39 -1.36
N ASP A 50 -9.89 4.75 -0.72
CA ASP A 50 -9.73 3.38 -0.19
C ASP A 50 -9.64 2.34 -1.32
N SER A 51 -10.18 2.62 -2.50
CA SER A 51 -10.05 1.78 -3.69
C SER A 51 -8.69 1.85 -4.39
N LEU A 52 -7.84 2.84 -4.06
CA LEU A 52 -6.55 3.02 -4.74
C LEU A 52 -5.47 2.11 -4.15
N ASP A 53 -4.74 1.42 -5.03
CA ASP A 53 -3.57 0.59 -4.69
C ASP A 53 -2.24 1.39 -4.76
N PHE A 54 -2.30 2.71 -4.95
CA PHE A 54 -1.11 3.57 -4.99
C PHE A 54 -0.47 3.73 -3.61
N LYS A 55 0.88 3.87 -3.58
CA LYS A 55 1.60 4.24 -2.35
C LYS A 55 1.10 5.55 -1.76
N TYR A 56 0.79 6.54 -2.60
CA TYR A 56 0.17 7.81 -2.20
C TYR A 56 -1.23 7.89 -2.81
N LYS A 57 -2.24 7.73 -1.96
CA LYS A 57 -3.66 7.62 -2.34
C LYS A 57 -4.38 8.96 -2.40
N TYR A 58 -3.95 9.95 -1.61
CA TYR A 58 -4.56 11.28 -1.61
C TYR A 58 -3.53 12.40 -1.40
N GLN A 59 -3.92 13.61 -1.76
CA GLN A 59 -3.19 14.85 -1.48
C GLN A 59 -4.10 15.78 -0.68
N THR A 60 -3.56 16.42 0.34
CA THR A 60 -4.28 17.41 1.16
C THR A 60 -3.45 18.68 1.29
N GLY A 61 -4.14 19.79 1.53
CA GLY A 61 -3.55 21.09 1.77
C GLY A 61 -4.53 22.06 2.40
N VAL A 62 -4.03 23.26 2.66
CA VAL A 62 -4.76 24.36 3.28
C VAL A 62 -4.46 25.66 2.56
N ILE A 63 -5.49 26.51 2.40
CA ILE A 63 -5.36 27.92 2.09
C ILE A 63 -5.70 28.70 3.35
N SER A 64 -4.77 29.49 3.86
CA SER A 64 -4.90 30.23 5.12
C SER A 64 -4.82 31.74 4.87
N PHE A 65 -5.76 32.49 5.43
CA PHE A 65 -5.85 33.94 5.31
C PHE A 65 -5.26 34.63 6.53
N ALA A 66 -4.83 35.89 6.39
CA ALA A 66 -4.56 36.69 7.59
C ALA A 66 -5.90 37.03 8.29
N PRO A 67 -5.89 37.22 9.63
CA PRO A 67 -7.12 37.58 10.36
C PRO A 67 -7.88 38.76 9.75
N GLU A 68 -7.15 39.74 9.23
CA GLU A 68 -7.66 40.97 8.62
C GLU A 68 -8.16 40.81 7.17
N ASP A 69 -7.80 39.74 6.46
CA ASP A 69 -8.18 39.54 5.05
C ASP A 69 -9.68 39.22 4.90
N ALA A 70 -10.28 38.58 5.94
CA ALA A 70 -11.70 38.25 6.11
C ALA A 70 -12.48 38.01 4.78
N PRO A 71 -12.12 36.99 3.97
CA PRO A 71 -12.72 36.80 2.65
C PRO A 71 -14.21 36.47 2.74
N THR A 72 -15.03 37.07 1.88
CA THR A 72 -16.47 36.79 1.78
C THR A 72 -16.74 35.40 1.21
N GLU A 73 -17.94 34.85 1.40
CA GLU A 73 -18.32 33.54 0.82
C GLU A 73 -18.17 33.51 -0.70
N GLN A 74 -18.53 34.60 -1.38
CA GLN A 74 -18.36 34.72 -2.84
C GLN A 74 -16.88 34.70 -3.25
N GLN A 75 -16.01 35.39 -2.49
CA GLN A 75 -14.56 35.35 -2.72
C GLN A 75 -13.98 33.96 -2.44
N GLN A 76 -14.45 33.27 -1.40
CA GLN A 76 -14.04 31.91 -1.08
C GLN A 76 -14.40 30.94 -2.21
N GLN A 77 -15.62 31.02 -2.75
CA GLN A 77 -16.05 30.17 -3.86
C GLN A 77 -15.26 30.45 -5.15
N ALA A 78 -15.08 31.72 -5.50
CA ALA A 78 -14.29 32.11 -6.67
C ALA A 78 -12.82 31.66 -6.55
N LEU A 79 -12.27 31.71 -5.34
CA LEU A 79 -10.94 31.21 -5.05
C LEU A 79 -10.84 29.69 -5.18
N ILE A 80 -11.82 28.94 -4.69
CA ILE A 80 -11.91 27.47 -4.84
C ILE A 80 -11.95 27.09 -6.31
N ASP A 81 -12.83 27.73 -7.10
CA ASP A 81 -12.97 27.42 -8.52
C ASP A 81 -11.69 27.79 -9.30
N SER A 82 -11.03 28.89 -8.94
CA SER A 82 -9.73 29.28 -9.50
C SER A 82 -8.62 28.31 -9.12
N PHE A 83 -8.61 27.83 -7.87
CA PHE A 83 -7.64 26.83 -7.41
C PHE A 83 -7.80 25.52 -8.18
N GLU A 84 -9.03 25.02 -8.33
CA GLU A 84 -9.30 23.78 -9.05
C GLU A 84 -8.87 23.88 -10.51
N LYS A 85 -9.21 24.98 -11.20
CA LYS A 85 -8.71 25.24 -12.57
C LYS A 85 -7.19 25.23 -12.67
N THR A 86 -6.50 25.70 -11.64
CA THR A 86 -5.03 25.73 -11.60
C THR A 86 -4.43 24.36 -11.27
N ALA A 87 -5.01 23.63 -10.31
CA ALA A 87 -4.53 22.34 -9.83
C ALA A 87 -4.76 21.21 -10.85
N PHE A 88 -5.89 21.27 -11.55
CA PHE A 88 -6.36 20.29 -12.54
C PHE A 88 -6.35 20.85 -13.98
N ALA A 89 -5.46 21.80 -14.26
CA ALA A 89 -5.41 22.51 -15.55
C ALA A 89 -5.48 21.55 -16.75
N GLY A 90 -6.51 21.71 -17.58
CA GLY A 90 -6.74 20.89 -18.79
C GLY A 90 -7.48 19.57 -18.57
N LEU A 91 -7.94 19.27 -17.35
CA LEU A 91 -8.82 18.14 -17.05
C LEU A 91 -10.27 18.59 -16.93
N GLU A 92 -11.20 17.75 -17.38
CA GLU A 92 -12.64 17.96 -17.24
C GLU A 92 -13.10 17.66 -15.79
N PRO A 93 -14.19 18.30 -15.30
CA PRO A 93 -14.64 18.13 -13.91
C PRO A 93 -15.02 16.70 -13.50
N ASP A 94 -15.28 15.80 -14.44
CA ASP A 94 -15.57 14.39 -14.18
C ASP A 94 -14.30 13.51 -14.07
N GLN A 95 -13.13 14.06 -14.41
CA GLN A 95 -11.84 13.38 -14.36
C GLN A 95 -11.16 13.43 -12.99
N TYR A 96 -11.68 14.21 -12.05
CA TYR A 96 -11.12 14.35 -10.71
C TYR A 96 -12.19 14.55 -9.64
N ASP A 97 -11.80 14.44 -8.37
CA ASP A 97 -12.67 14.75 -7.24
C ASP A 97 -11.90 15.49 -6.15
N ILE A 98 -12.57 16.37 -5.41
CA ILE A 98 -11.99 17.18 -4.34
C ILE A 98 -13.05 17.57 -3.32
N LEU A 99 -12.66 17.46 -2.04
CA LEU A 99 -13.47 17.87 -0.89
C LEU A 99 -12.86 19.13 -0.26
N TRP A 100 -13.72 20.12 0.04
CA TRP A 100 -13.39 21.38 0.67
C TRP A 100 -14.14 21.58 1.99
N VAL A 101 -13.39 21.95 3.04
CA VAL A 101 -13.92 22.22 4.38
C VAL A 101 -13.31 23.51 4.92
N LYS A 102 -14.15 24.42 5.41
CA LYS A 102 -13.75 25.69 6.03
C LYS A 102 -13.61 25.53 7.53
N HIS A 103 -12.49 26.00 8.06
CA HIS A 103 -12.20 26.08 9.48
C HIS A 103 -12.02 27.55 9.86
N SER A 104 -12.76 28.02 10.84
CA SER A 104 -12.63 29.39 11.40
C SER A 104 -12.03 29.40 12.82
N HIS A 105 -11.67 28.22 13.35
CA HIS A 105 -11.21 27.99 14.73
C HIS A 105 -9.69 27.75 14.81
N THR A 106 -8.87 28.61 14.19
CA THR A 106 -7.44 28.66 14.55
C THR A 106 -7.24 29.73 15.62
N SER A 107 -6.29 29.51 16.54
CA SER A 107 -6.04 30.31 17.74
C SER A 107 -5.72 31.80 17.52
N GLY A 108 -5.84 32.30 16.28
CA GLY A 108 -5.70 33.71 15.90
C GLY A 108 -6.82 34.25 15.01
N GLY A 109 -8.00 33.61 14.94
CA GLY A 109 -9.18 34.14 14.22
C GLY A 109 -9.07 34.12 12.70
N ARG A 110 -8.30 33.17 12.13
CA ARG A 110 -8.05 33.09 10.69
C ARG A 110 -9.06 32.18 10.02
N VAL A 111 -9.49 32.57 8.82
CA VAL A 111 -10.20 31.67 7.91
C VAL A 111 -9.20 30.71 7.26
N GLU A 112 -9.50 29.42 7.28
CA GLU A 112 -8.72 28.39 6.60
C GLU A 112 -9.62 27.50 5.74
N LEU A 113 -9.24 27.27 4.49
CA LEU A 113 -9.91 26.37 3.56
C LEU A 113 -9.05 25.14 3.39
N HIS A 114 -9.44 24.04 4.01
CA HIS A 114 -8.78 22.75 3.88
C HIS A 114 -9.36 21.98 2.72
N PHE A 115 -8.51 21.23 2.02
CA PHE A 115 -8.96 20.33 0.96
C PHE A 115 -8.28 18.97 0.99
N VAL A 116 -8.96 17.98 0.41
CA VAL A 116 -8.42 16.66 0.12
C VAL A 116 -8.88 16.19 -1.26
N THR A 117 -7.94 15.66 -2.05
CA THR A 117 -8.21 15.11 -3.38
C THR A 117 -7.57 13.71 -3.51
N PRO A 118 -8.27 12.71 -4.08
CA PRO A 118 -7.67 11.43 -4.42
C PRO A 118 -6.58 11.59 -5.49
N ARG A 119 -5.51 10.81 -5.41
CA ARG A 119 -4.38 10.88 -6.34
C ARG A 119 -4.58 9.99 -7.56
N VAL A 120 -5.72 10.13 -8.21
CA VAL A 120 -6.11 9.38 -9.41
C VAL A 120 -6.80 10.32 -10.39
N GLU A 121 -6.55 10.12 -11.69
CA GLU A 121 -7.39 10.66 -12.76
C GLU A 121 -8.45 9.59 -13.08
N LEU A 122 -9.73 9.97 -12.96
CA LEU A 122 -10.85 9.04 -12.84
C LEU A 122 -11.19 8.30 -14.14
N SER A 123 -10.88 8.86 -15.31
CA SER A 123 -11.19 8.22 -16.60
C SER A 123 -10.17 7.14 -16.97
N THR A 124 -8.87 7.40 -16.74
CA THR A 124 -7.78 6.47 -17.08
C THR A 124 -7.37 5.58 -15.91
N GLY A 125 -7.78 5.91 -14.69
CA GLY A 125 -7.36 5.24 -13.46
C GLY A 125 -5.87 5.41 -13.13
N LYS A 126 -5.16 6.30 -13.83
CA LYS A 126 -3.73 6.54 -13.61
C LYS A 126 -3.52 7.48 -12.43
N SER A 127 -2.37 7.37 -11.76
CA SER A 127 -2.04 8.25 -10.64
C SER A 127 -1.95 9.72 -11.08
N LEU A 128 -2.62 10.60 -10.33
CA LEU A 128 -2.62 12.05 -10.50
C LEU A 128 -1.83 12.73 -9.37
N ASN A 129 -1.00 13.70 -9.72
CA ASN A 129 -0.28 14.53 -8.76
C ASN A 129 -0.55 16.01 -8.99
N ILE A 130 -1.40 16.61 -8.17
CA ILE A 130 -1.68 18.05 -8.24
C ILE A 130 -0.57 18.91 -7.64
N ALA A 131 0.32 18.34 -6.81
CA ALA A 131 1.42 19.04 -6.15
C ALA A 131 2.76 18.29 -6.31
N PRO A 132 3.41 18.37 -7.49
CA PRO A 132 4.75 17.79 -7.67
C PRO A 132 5.80 18.46 -6.76
N PRO A 133 6.97 17.84 -6.55
CA PRO A 133 8.08 18.48 -5.86
C PRO A 133 8.37 19.86 -6.44
N GLY A 134 8.47 20.89 -5.59
CA GLY A 134 8.59 22.28 -6.02
C GLY A 134 7.27 22.98 -6.36
N TRP A 135 6.12 22.43 -5.91
CA TRP A 135 4.78 23.02 -6.11
C TRP A 135 4.68 24.50 -5.71
N GLN A 136 5.54 24.99 -4.80
CA GLN A 136 5.59 26.39 -4.39
C GLN A 136 5.82 27.30 -5.59
N ASN A 137 6.70 26.90 -6.53
CA ASN A 137 6.99 27.66 -7.74
C ASN A 137 5.85 27.58 -8.77
N TYR A 138 4.96 26.59 -8.64
CA TYR A 138 3.80 26.45 -9.50
C TYR A 138 2.63 27.30 -9.00
N PHE A 139 2.35 27.27 -7.69
CA PHE A 139 1.22 27.97 -7.08
C PHE A 139 1.56 29.40 -6.63
N CYS A 140 2.83 29.84 -6.64
CA CYS A 140 3.18 31.21 -6.22
C CYS A 140 2.47 32.28 -7.06
N HIS A 141 2.47 32.15 -8.39
CA HIS A 141 1.83 33.13 -9.27
C HIS A 141 0.30 33.17 -9.11
N TRP A 142 -0.33 32.00 -8.89
CA TRP A 142 -1.75 31.90 -8.55
C TRP A 142 -2.06 32.62 -7.23
N ARG A 143 -1.27 32.36 -6.20
CA ARG A 143 -1.39 33.02 -4.89
C ARG A 143 -1.21 34.52 -5.02
N ASP A 144 -0.19 34.96 -5.75
CA ASP A 144 0.18 36.36 -5.88
C ASP A 144 -0.88 37.14 -6.66
N TYR A 145 -1.45 36.56 -7.73
CA TYR A 145 -2.60 37.12 -8.44
C TYR A 145 -3.77 37.43 -7.50
N TRP A 146 -4.15 36.47 -6.64
CA TRP A 146 -5.23 36.66 -5.68
C TRP A 146 -4.88 37.64 -4.57
N ASN A 147 -3.64 37.60 -4.05
CA ASN A 147 -3.17 38.57 -3.06
C ASN A 147 -3.20 40.00 -3.61
N TYR A 148 -2.71 40.24 -4.83
CA TYR A 148 -2.72 41.56 -5.43
C TYR A 148 -4.12 42.02 -5.83
N SER A 149 -4.96 41.14 -6.38
CA SER A 149 -6.31 41.51 -6.85
C SER A 149 -7.28 41.81 -5.70
N GLN A 150 -7.15 41.13 -4.56
CA GLN A 150 -8.02 41.32 -3.40
C GLN A 150 -7.38 42.16 -2.28
N GLY A 151 -6.12 42.58 -2.45
CA GLY A 151 -5.38 43.31 -1.42
C GLY A 151 -5.06 42.47 -0.17
N TRP A 152 -5.03 41.14 -0.31
CA TRP A 152 -4.78 40.24 0.83
C TRP A 152 -3.31 40.19 1.24
N ALA A 153 -3.10 39.86 2.52
CA ALA A 153 -1.80 39.77 3.15
C ALA A 153 -0.84 38.84 2.40
N ARG A 154 0.36 39.33 2.14
CA ARG A 154 1.39 38.63 1.38
C ARG A 154 2.42 37.93 2.29
N PRO A 155 2.80 36.67 2.01
CA PRO A 155 3.82 35.96 2.78
C PRO A 155 5.24 36.56 2.67
N ASP A 156 5.50 37.33 1.63
CA ASP A 156 6.79 37.93 1.27
C ASP A 156 6.84 39.45 1.54
N ASP A 157 5.83 40.00 2.23
CA ASP A 157 5.79 41.41 2.63
C ASP A 157 6.86 41.72 3.70
N PRO A 158 7.84 42.59 3.42
CA PRO A 158 8.90 42.95 4.36
C PRO A 158 8.37 43.52 5.68
N ASN A 159 7.24 44.25 5.65
CA ASN A 159 6.64 44.86 6.84
C ASN A 159 5.91 43.83 7.73
N ARG A 160 5.65 42.63 7.20
CA ARG A 160 5.06 41.49 7.91
C ARG A 160 6.11 40.43 8.26
N ALA A 161 7.38 40.67 7.94
CA ALA A 161 8.48 39.81 8.33
C ALA A 161 8.55 39.77 9.87
N ARG A 162 8.45 38.57 10.45
CA ARG A 162 8.53 38.41 11.90
C ARG A 162 9.91 38.89 12.38
N VAL A 163 9.92 39.84 13.33
CA VAL A 163 11.12 40.34 14.03
C VAL A 163 11.88 39.21 14.74
N TYR A 164 11.16 38.14 15.09
CA TYR A 164 11.71 36.93 15.68
C TYR A 164 11.09 35.69 15.02
N GLN A 165 11.91 34.86 14.40
CA GLN A 165 11.51 33.52 13.96
C GLN A 165 11.96 32.52 15.03
N PRO A 166 11.04 31.91 15.81
CA PRO A 166 11.41 30.73 16.58
C PRO A 166 11.84 29.68 15.56
N GLY A 167 13.11 29.28 15.61
CA GLY A 167 13.63 28.26 14.71
C GLY A 167 12.74 27.03 14.71
N TYR A 168 12.66 26.35 13.56
CA TYR A 168 11.85 25.16 13.27
C TYR A 168 11.98 24.00 14.31
N HIS A 169 12.90 24.14 15.27
CA HIS A 169 13.12 23.33 16.46
C HIS A 169 11.85 23.14 17.32
N ALA A 170 11.00 24.16 17.53
CA ALA A 170 9.80 24.00 18.38
C ALA A 170 8.76 23.00 17.82
N LEU A 171 8.70 22.84 16.49
CA LEU A 171 7.83 21.85 15.82
C LEU A 171 8.42 20.44 15.87
N ILE A 172 9.76 20.34 15.87
CA ILE A 172 10.51 19.09 16.01
C ILE A 172 10.43 18.60 17.45
N ASP A 173 10.54 19.49 18.45
CA ASP A 173 10.41 19.14 19.87
C ASP A 173 8.99 18.69 20.20
N ALA A 174 7.96 19.37 19.68
CA ALA A 174 6.57 18.94 19.84
C ALA A 174 6.27 17.61 19.13
N GLN A 175 6.93 17.31 18.01
CA GLN A 175 6.79 16.03 17.30
C GLN A 175 7.56 14.91 18.00
N ASN A 176 8.75 15.22 18.53
CA ASN A 176 9.57 14.27 19.28
C ASN A 176 8.94 13.93 20.62
N GLN A 177 8.32 14.91 21.30
CA GLN A 177 7.55 14.69 22.51
C GLN A 177 6.35 13.77 22.23
N ARG A 178 5.60 13.99 21.14
CA ARG A 178 4.52 13.08 20.70
C ARG A 178 5.00 11.67 20.33
N LEU A 179 6.19 11.54 19.74
CA LEU A 179 6.76 10.24 19.36
C LEU A 179 7.34 9.49 20.58
N GLN A 180 7.87 10.22 21.57
CA GLN A 180 8.29 9.68 22.87
C GLN A 180 7.08 9.24 23.71
N ASP A 181 6.03 10.07 23.78
CA ASP A 181 4.76 9.75 24.43
C ASP A 181 4.08 8.52 23.78
N ALA A 182 4.38 8.25 22.51
CA ALA A 182 3.90 7.09 21.76
C ALA A 182 4.89 5.90 21.68
N GLY A 183 6.05 5.97 22.37
CA GLY A 183 7.02 4.86 22.45
C GLY A 183 7.78 4.53 21.15
N LEU A 184 7.87 5.45 20.19
CA LEU A 184 8.49 5.24 18.87
C LEU A 184 9.85 5.94 18.74
N ALA A 185 10.77 5.34 17.96
CA ALA A 185 12.12 5.88 17.77
C ALA A 185 12.16 7.15 16.89
N THR A 186 13.05 8.09 17.26
CA THR A 186 13.21 9.41 16.62
C THR A 186 13.92 9.38 15.25
N ILE A 187 13.70 10.47 14.50
CA ILE A 187 13.89 10.69 13.04
C ILE A 187 15.30 10.38 12.46
N SER A 188 15.32 9.95 11.18
CA SER A 188 16.46 9.51 10.36
C SER A 188 17.40 10.62 9.82
N ARG A 189 18.61 10.22 9.39
CA ARG A 189 19.71 11.06 8.83
C ARG A 189 19.30 11.94 7.65
N ASP A 190 18.38 11.50 6.81
CA ASP A 190 18.00 12.23 5.59
C ASP A 190 17.06 13.41 5.82
N ASP A 191 16.38 13.46 6.96
CA ASP A 191 15.45 14.53 7.27
C ASP A 191 16.19 15.78 7.81
N TYR A 192 17.28 15.60 8.55
CA TYR A 192 18.13 16.71 9.01
C TYR A 192 18.84 17.43 7.86
N ARG A 193 19.30 16.68 6.84
CA ARG A 193 19.92 17.30 5.66
C ARG A 193 18.93 18.19 4.91
N LYS A 194 17.68 17.73 4.75
CA LYS A 194 16.62 18.50 4.10
C LYS A 194 16.28 19.76 4.89
N ILE A 195 16.25 19.69 6.21
CA ILE A 195 15.97 20.85 7.07
C ILE A 195 17.05 21.93 6.89
N ILE A 196 18.33 21.54 6.96
CA ILE A 196 19.45 22.48 6.77
C ILE A 196 19.41 23.07 5.35
N HIS A 197 19.12 22.25 4.34
CA HIS A 197 19.05 22.70 2.96
C HIS A 197 17.91 23.70 2.73
N ASN A 198 16.71 23.44 3.27
CA ASN A 198 15.57 24.34 3.17
C ASN A 198 15.84 25.68 3.87
N TYR A 199 16.49 25.66 5.04
CA TYR A 199 16.86 26.87 5.76
C TYR A 199 17.83 27.75 4.97
N ILE A 200 18.83 27.15 4.31
CA ILE A 200 19.77 27.87 3.46
C ILE A 200 19.05 28.40 2.20
N GLU A 201 18.20 27.58 1.57
CA GLU A 201 17.44 27.99 0.38
C GLU A 201 16.50 29.18 0.67
N GLU A 202 15.87 29.22 1.85
CA GLU A 202 15.05 30.36 2.27
C GLU A 202 15.89 31.63 2.48
N ASN A 203 17.07 31.53 3.07
CA ASN A 203 17.95 32.70 3.24
C ASN A 203 18.57 33.18 1.92
N ILE A 204 18.77 32.28 0.94
CA ILE A 204 19.12 32.65 -0.44
C ILE A 204 17.95 33.41 -1.09
N LYS A 205 16.72 32.91 -0.96
CA LYS A 205 15.51 33.58 -1.51
C LYS A 205 15.27 34.96 -0.91
N LEU A 206 15.61 35.14 0.36
CA LEU A 206 15.53 36.42 1.07
C LEU A 206 16.72 37.36 0.76
N GLY A 207 17.64 36.98 -0.13
CA GLY A 207 18.79 37.78 -0.55
C GLY A 207 19.89 37.94 0.50
N ARG A 208 19.80 37.20 1.62
CA ARG A 208 20.75 37.23 2.74
C ARG A 208 21.99 36.37 2.47
N ILE A 209 21.86 35.40 1.58
CA ILE A 209 22.96 34.53 1.15
C ILE A 209 23.15 34.73 -0.35
N GLN A 210 24.30 35.27 -0.72
CA GLN A 210 24.68 35.55 -2.11
C GLN A 210 25.90 34.74 -2.53
N ASN A 211 26.69 34.27 -1.56
CA ASN A 211 27.86 33.45 -1.78
C ASN A 211 27.97 32.37 -0.69
N ARG A 212 28.98 31.51 -0.82
CA ARG A 212 29.21 30.41 0.12
C ARG A 212 29.66 30.87 1.50
N GLU A 213 30.39 31.98 1.60
CA GLU A 213 30.79 32.57 2.87
C GLU A 213 29.56 32.98 3.70
N ASP A 214 28.54 33.54 3.06
CA ASP A 214 27.26 33.89 3.70
C ASP A 214 26.53 32.62 4.21
N ILE A 215 26.64 31.50 3.50
CA ILE A 215 26.11 30.19 3.98
C ILE A 215 26.80 29.77 5.26
N ILE A 216 28.13 29.88 5.30
CA ILE A 216 28.94 29.51 6.48
C ILE A 216 28.56 30.40 7.66
N GLN A 217 28.47 31.71 7.46
CA GLN A 217 28.09 32.67 8.49
C GLN A 217 26.67 32.40 9.01
N THR A 218 25.70 32.21 8.11
CA THR A 218 24.30 31.92 8.48
C THR A 218 24.19 30.61 9.29
N LEU A 219 25.00 29.60 8.97
CA LEU A 219 25.05 28.35 9.73
C LEU A 219 25.71 28.52 11.10
N GLN A 220 26.76 29.33 11.21
CA GLN A 220 27.42 29.64 12.48
C GLN A 220 26.52 30.46 13.41
N GLU A 221 25.81 31.46 12.88
CA GLU A 221 24.79 32.24 13.58
C GLU A 221 23.62 31.36 14.06
N ALA A 222 23.34 30.27 13.36
CA ALA A 222 22.36 29.25 13.76
C ALA A 222 22.94 28.18 14.72
N ASN A 223 24.10 28.45 15.34
CA ASN A 223 24.81 27.57 16.28
C ASN A 223 25.27 26.22 15.69
N PHE A 224 25.58 26.16 14.39
CA PHE A 224 26.28 25.03 13.80
C PHE A 224 27.79 25.28 13.76
N GLN A 225 28.57 24.33 14.27
CA GLN A 225 30.01 24.34 14.13
C GLN A 225 30.39 23.75 12.77
N ILE A 226 31.09 24.53 11.95
CA ILE A 226 31.69 24.00 10.71
C ILE A 226 32.96 23.22 11.09
N THR A 227 32.93 21.91 10.87
CA THR A 227 34.04 21.01 11.23
C THR A 227 35.00 20.72 10.09
N ARG A 228 34.53 20.78 8.83
CA ARG A 228 35.35 20.66 7.61
C ARG A 228 34.71 21.42 6.46
N THR A 229 35.55 22.11 5.70
CA THR A 229 35.22 22.73 4.41
C THR A 229 36.03 22.03 3.32
N GLY A 230 35.38 21.54 2.26
CA GLY A 230 36.03 21.02 1.06
C GLY A 230 35.55 21.77 -0.18
N ASP A 231 36.07 21.45 -1.36
CA ASP A 231 35.76 22.21 -2.58
C ASP A 231 34.29 22.06 -3.00
N ASP A 232 33.69 20.87 -2.84
CA ASP A 232 32.29 20.57 -3.21
C ASP A 232 31.37 20.32 -1.99
N TYR A 233 31.85 20.56 -0.75
CA TYR A 233 31.10 20.19 0.46
C TYR A 233 31.38 21.03 1.71
N LEU A 234 30.42 21.04 2.64
CA LEU A 234 30.54 21.57 4.00
C LEU A 234 30.14 20.51 5.03
N THR A 235 30.88 20.36 6.13
CA THR A 235 30.54 19.43 7.22
C THR A 235 30.20 20.19 8.50
N VAL A 236 28.97 20.05 8.96
CA VAL A 236 28.42 20.74 10.14
C VAL A 236 28.29 19.80 11.33
N TYR A 237 28.47 20.33 12.54
CA TYR A 237 28.28 19.64 13.81
C TYR A 237 27.47 20.53 14.76
N ARG A 238 26.65 19.90 15.60
CA ARG A 238 25.98 20.57 16.72
C ARG A 238 25.91 19.60 17.90
N GLU A 239 26.15 20.11 19.09
CA GLU A 239 26.21 19.33 20.33
C GLU A 239 24.91 18.57 20.61
N SER A 240 23.75 19.19 20.39
CA SER A 240 22.43 18.56 20.54
C SER A 240 22.17 17.38 19.61
N LEU A 241 22.90 17.26 18.50
CA LEU A 241 22.78 16.16 17.55
C LEU A 241 23.85 15.09 17.76
N ASN A 242 24.90 15.39 18.51
CA ASN A 242 26.10 14.58 18.75
C ASN A 242 26.66 13.84 17.51
N LYS A 243 26.49 14.41 16.31
CA LYS A 243 26.87 13.77 15.02
C LYS A 243 27.31 14.81 13.99
N ARG A 244 28.32 14.47 13.19
CA ARG A 244 28.82 15.30 12.07
C ARG A 244 28.05 15.00 10.79
N ILE A 245 27.55 16.02 10.11
CA ILE A 245 26.72 15.92 8.91
C ILE A 245 27.43 16.60 7.74
N ARG A 246 27.69 15.85 6.67
CA ARG A 246 28.25 16.39 5.42
C ARG A 246 27.12 16.81 4.47
N LEU A 247 27.14 18.08 4.10
CA LEU A 247 26.29 18.74 3.11
C LEU A 247 27.04 18.77 1.77
N LYS A 248 26.43 18.22 0.73
CA LYS A 248 26.96 18.15 -0.65
C LYS A 248 25.90 18.68 -1.61
N GLY A 249 26.32 19.35 -2.68
CA GLY A 249 25.43 19.92 -3.70
C GLY A 249 25.96 21.25 -4.24
N GLY A 250 25.45 21.69 -5.40
CA GLY A 250 26.02 22.82 -6.15
C GLY A 250 26.07 24.16 -5.40
N ILE A 251 25.17 24.41 -4.44
CA ILE A 251 25.20 25.61 -3.60
C ILE A 251 26.31 25.60 -2.53
N TYR A 252 26.91 24.44 -2.26
CA TYR A 252 27.97 24.27 -1.26
C TYR A 252 29.37 24.25 -1.88
N ASP A 253 29.44 24.37 -3.22
CA ASP A 253 30.68 24.45 -3.99
C ASP A 253 31.41 25.76 -3.70
N ALA A 254 32.74 25.71 -3.57
CA ALA A 254 33.59 26.86 -3.27
C ALA A 254 33.46 28.01 -4.28
N SER A 255 33.08 27.69 -5.52
CA SER A 255 32.87 28.67 -6.60
C SER A 255 31.45 29.24 -6.66
N TRP A 256 30.53 28.78 -5.82
CA TRP A 256 29.12 29.18 -5.89
C TRP A 256 28.92 30.65 -5.55
N ARG A 257 28.30 31.38 -6.49
CA ARG A 257 27.83 32.76 -6.35
C ARG A 257 26.47 32.91 -7.01
N LEU A 258 25.61 33.72 -6.41
CA LEU A 258 24.32 34.10 -7.00
C LEU A 258 24.54 35.24 -7.99
N GLU A 259 24.67 34.94 -9.29
CA GLU A 259 24.96 35.95 -10.32
C GLU A 259 23.83 37.00 -10.49
N SER A 260 24.17 38.26 -10.13
CA SER A 260 23.65 39.57 -10.55
C SER A 260 22.13 39.83 -10.62
N ARG A 261 21.61 40.50 -9.58
CA ARG A 261 20.70 41.66 -9.72
C ARG A 261 21.26 42.84 -8.90
N THR A 262 21.35 44.00 -9.52
CA THR A 262 21.91 45.23 -8.94
C THR A 262 21.07 45.77 -7.78
N PRO A 263 21.68 46.33 -6.71
CA PRO A 263 21.02 46.88 -5.51
C PRO A 263 20.18 48.17 -5.70
N ALA A 264 19.58 48.40 -6.88
CA ALA A 264 18.95 49.68 -7.23
C ALA A 264 17.43 49.75 -6.99
N GLU A 265 16.78 48.70 -6.47
CA GLU A 265 15.31 48.69 -6.24
C GLU A 265 14.90 48.25 -4.83
N ILE A 266 15.72 48.57 -3.81
CA ILE A 266 15.34 48.42 -2.40
C ILE A 266 15.54 49.80 -1.75
N GLY A 267 14.60 50.72 -1.99
CA GLY A 267 14.69 52.06 -1.39
C GLY A 267 13.80 53.12 -2.04
N ALA A 268 12.49 52.93 -2.05
CA ALA A 268 11.48 54.00 -2.13
C ALA A 268 10.14 53.32 -1.81
N GLY A 269 9.51 53.60 -0.67
CA GLY A 269 8.67 54.78 -0.53
C GLY A 269 7.24 54.35 -0.83
N GLU A 270 6.42 54.24 0.21
CA GLU A 270 4.97 54.12 0.09
C GLU A 270 4.45 55.29 -0.75
N GLU A 271 3.99 54.99 -1.96
CA GLU A 271 2.92 55.73 -2.62
C GLU A 271 2.20 54.74 -3.53
N THR A 272 0.91 54.55 -3.25
CA THR A 272 -0.02 53.71 -4.00
C THR A 272 -0.16 54.18 -5.44
N ASP A 273 0.70 53.68 -6.32
CA ASP A 273 0.49 53.80 -7.76
C ASP A 273 -0.33 52.59 -8.25
N ARG A 274 -1.60 52.82 -8.57
CA ARG A 274 -2.50 51.82 -9.19
C ARG A 274 -1.87 51.16 -10.42
N THR A 275 -0.99 51.88 -11.11
CA THR A 275 -0.27 51.42 -12.30
C THR A 275 0.70 50.27 -11.98
N THR A 276 1.42 50.34 -10.86
CA THR A 276 2.38 49.31 -10.44
C THR A 276 1.69 48.04 -9.91
N THR A 277 0.56 48.19 -9.21
CA THR A 277 -0.26 47.04 -8.77
C THR A 277 -0.90 46.34 -9.96
N GLN A 278 -1.44 47.09 -10.92
CA GLN A 278 -2.01 46.50 -12.13
C GLN A 278 -0.97 45.77 -12.97
N GLN A 279 0.25 46.31 -13.09
CA GLN A 279 1.37 45.63 -13.74
C GLN A 279 1.72 44.29 -13.06
N ARG A 280 1.76 44.26 -11.72
CA ARG A 280 2.01 43.02 -10.96
C ARG A 280 0.88 42.00 -11.11
N ILE A 281 -0.38 42.43 -11.14
CA ILE A 281 -1.53 41.57 -11.42
C ILE A 281 -1.40 40.96 -12.82
N ASN A 282 -1.11 41.79 -13.82
CA ASN A 282 -0.96 41.35 -15.21
C ASN A 282 0.22 40.37 -15.37
N GLN A 283 1.34 40.62 -14.70
CA GLN A 283 2.50 39.73 -14.70
C GLN A 283 2.17 38.38 -14.05
N ALA A 284 1.55 38.40 -12.86
CA ALA A 284 1.14 37.18 -12.16
C ALA A 284 0.11 36.37 -12.98
N GLN A 285 -0.83 37.05 -13.65
CA GLN A 285 -1.81 36.42 -14.53
C GLN A 285 -1.17 35.80 -15.77
N THR A 286 -0.20 36.48 -16.38
CA THR A 286 0.54 35.99 -17.56
C THR A 286 1.35 34.74 -17.20
N GLU A 287 2.11 34.79 -16.12
CA GLU A 287 2.89 33.64 -15.65
C GLU A 287 2.00 32.47 -15.23
N LEU A 288 0.86 32.74 -14.55
CA LEU A 288 -0.12 31.71 -14.21
C LEU A 288 -0.66 31.03 -15.46
N GLY A 289 -1.06 31.79 -16.48
CA GLY A 289 -1.52 31.24 -17.76
C GLY A 289 -0.48 30.33 -18.40
N ASN A 290 0.77 30.79 -18.50
CA ASN A 290 1.88 30.01 -19.05
C ASN A 290 2.10 28.68 -18.29
N ARG A 291 1.97 28.69 -16.97
CA ARG A 291 2.11 27.49 -16.13
C ARG A 291 0.93 26.53 -16.32
N MET A 292 -0.29 27.05 -16.38
CA MET A 292 -1.50 26.26 -16.61
C MET A 292 -1.48 25.61 -17.99
N SER A 293 -1.04 26.30 -19.05
CA SER A 293 -0.91 25.72 -20.38
C SER A 293 0.08 24.56 -20.41
N LYS A 294 1.31 24.74 -19.87
CA LYS A 294 2.30 23.66 -19.77
C LYS A 294 1.80 22.46 -18.97
N ARG A 295 1.00 22.72 -17.93
CA ARG A 295 0.39 21.68 -17.09
C ARG A 295 -0.69 20.92 -17.85
N ALA A 296 -1.54 21.62 -18.60
CA ALA A 296 -2.57 21.04 -19.43
C ALA A 296 -1.98 20.16 -20.52
N GLU A 297 -0.92 20.61 -21.21
CA GLU A 297 -0.18 19.80 -22.19
C GLU A 297 0.37 18.52 -21.55
N TYR A 298 1.01 18.62 -20.38
CA TYR A 298 1.51 17.47 -19.65
C TYR A 298 0.40 16.49 -19.25
N PHE A 299 -0.75 16.99 -18.78
CA PHE A 299 -1.89 16.15 -18.43
C PHE A 299 -2.53 15.50 -19.66
N GLN A 300 -2.68 16.20 -20.77
CA GLN A 300 -3.18 15.63 -22.04
C GLN A 300 -2.27 14.52 -22.57
N GLN A 301 -0.95 14.70 -22.52
CA GLN A 301 0.00 13.66 -22.92
C GLN A 301 -0.06 12.42 -22.02
N ARG A 302 -0.27 12.61 -20.71
CA ARG A 302 -0.22 11.54 -19.71
C ARG A 302 -1.55 10.80 -19.56
N TYR A 303 -2.65 11.54 -19.67
CA TYR A 303 -4.03 11.10 -19.59
C TYR A 303 -4.71 11.39 -20.93
N PRO A 304 -4.27 10.72 -22.03
CA PRO A 304 -4.87 10.95 -23.33
C PRO A 304 -6.35 10.57 -23.26
N SER A 305 -7.20 11.54 -23.54
CA SER A 305 -8.62 11.33 -23.73
C SER A 305 -8.81 10.29 -24.83
N TYR A 306 -9.66 9.29 -24.62
CA TYR A 306 -10.09 8.41 -25.70
C TYR A 306 -11.06 9.20 -26.59
N GLN A 307 -10.50 10.08 -27.42
CA GLN A 307 -11.15 10.74 -28.55
C GLN A 307 -10.26 10.54 -29.78
N GLY A 308 -10.26 9.33 -30.34
CA GLY A 308 -10.22 9.20 -31.79
C GLY A 308 -11.67 8.98 -32.21
N GLU A 309 -12.35 9.84 -32.96
CA GLU A 309 -11.93 10.93 -33.84
C GLU A 309 -12.87 12.12 -33.60
N ILE A 310 -12.33 13.24 -33.11
CA ILE A 310 -12.99 14.53 -33.29
C ILE A 310 -11.88 15.48 -33.74
N THR A 311 -11.99 15.99 -34.96
CA THR A 311 -11.21 17.08 -35.58
C THR A 311 -10.00 16.74 -36.46
N GLU A 312 -10.20 15.93 -37.51
CA GLU A 312 -9.87 16.31 -38.89
C GLU A 312 -11.21 16.31 -39.64
N SER A 313 -11.78 17.39 -40.15
CA SER A 313 -11.18 18.57 -40.76
C SER A 313 -12.11 19.77 -40.58
N THR A 314 -11.61 20.87 -40.03
CA THR A 314 -12.20 22.18 -40.32
C THR A 314 -11.67 22.60 -41.69
N GLN A 315 -12.53 22.64 -42.71
CA GLN A 315 -12.70 23.83 -43.53
C GLN A 315 -14.16 23.91 -44.00
N VAL A 316 -14.73 25.10 -43.78
CA VAL A 316 -16.11 25.48 -44.05
C VAL A 316 -16.46 25.24 -45.53
N VAL A 317 -17.65 24.70 -45.81
CA VAL A 317 -18.67 25.16 -46.80
C VAL A 317 -19.65 24.01 -47.11
N SER A 318 -20.91 24.22 -46.68
CA SER A 318 -22.23 23.86 -47.24
C SER A 318 -22.53 22.49 -47.90
N SER A 319 -23.69 21.96 -47.49
CA SER A 319 -24.47 20.75 -47.83
C SER A 319 -24.99 20.68 -49.29
N PRO A 320 -25.92 19.77 -49.69
CA PRO A 320 -26.52 18.56 -49.05
C PRO A 320 -26.69 17.35 -50.01
N THR A 321 -27.12 16.16 -49.54
CA THR A 321 -28.21 15.32 -50.09
C THR A 321 -28.14 13.84 -49.68
N HIS A 322 -29.35 13.28 -49.50
CA HIS A 322 -29.79 11.89 -49.74
C HIS A 322 -29.31 10.71 -48.87
N SER A 323 -30.22 10.34 -47.96
CA SER A 323 -30.86 9.02 -47.80
C SER A 323 -30.00 7.74 -47.80
N ASN A 324 -29.77 7.25 -46.58
CA ASN A 324 -30.13 5.92 -46.08
C ASN A 324 -30.36 4.81 -47.13
N HIS A 325 -29.44 3.85 -47.17
CA HIS A 325 -29.74 2.41 -47.09
C HIS A 325 -28.69 1.77 -46.18
N TYR A 326 -29.05 1.56 -44.92
CA TYR A 326 -28.23 0.82 -43.96
C TYR A 326 -28.28 -0.68 -44.31
N ARG A 327 -27.12 -1.32 -44.47
CA ARG A 327 -27.02 -2.77 -44.27
C ARG A 327 -27.18 -3.05 -42.78
N PRO A 328 -28.00 -4.04 -42.38
CA PRO A 328 -28.15 -4.41 -40.98
C PRO A 328 -26.81 -4.85 -40.37
N LEU A 329 -26.57 -4.40 -39.14
CA LEU A 329 -25.37 -4.62 -38.33
C LEU A 329 -25.02 -6.11 -38.16
N GLY A 330 -25.99 -7.02 -38.24
CA GLY A 330 -25.79 -8.47 -38.11
C GLY A 330 -24.90 -9.05 -39.21
N ASP A 331 -25.13 -8.68 -40.46
CA ASP A 331 -24.40 -9.25 -41.61
C ASP A 331 -22.94 -8.76 -41.65
N PHE A 332 -22.70 -7.53 -41.20
CA PHE A 332 -21.36 -6.97 -41.09
C PHE A 332 -20.58 -7.59 -39.92
N LEU A 333 -21.24 -7.86 -38.79
CA LEU A 333 -20.62 -8.50 -37.62
C LEU A 333 -20.30 -9.97 -37.88
N HIS A 334 -21.16 -10.71 -38.59
CA HIS A 334 -20.88 -12.09 -38.99
C HIS A 334 -19.67 -12.17 -39.92
N GLN A 335 -19.56 -11.24 -40.87
CA GLN A 335 -18.43 -11.16 -41.79
C GLN A 335 -17.08 -10.80 -41.12
N GLN A 336 -17.08 -10.10 -39.97
CA GLN A 336 -15.86 -9.71 -39.25
C GLN A 336 -15.48 -10.66 -38.10
N LEU A 337 -16.44 -11.38 -37.51
CA LEU A 337 -16.23 -12.16 -36.27
C LEU A 337 -16.50 -13.66 -36.41
N GLY A 338 -17.06 -14.14 -37.54
CA GLY A 338 -17.39 -15.55 -37.73
C GLY A 338 -18.37 -16.07 -36.66
N ASP A 339 -18.24 -17.33 -36.25
CA ASP A 339 -19.18 -18.00 -35.33
C ASP A 339 -19.19 -17.42 -33.89
N ASP A 340 -18.29 -16.50 -33.55
CA ASP A 340 -18.29 -15.74 -32.29
C ASP A 340 -19.15 -14.46 -32.35
N ALA A 341 -19.77 -14.18 -33.50
CA ALA A 341 -20.80 -13.15 -33.61
C ALA A 341 -22.07 -13.60 -32.87
N ILE A 342 -22.58 -12.76 -31.95
CA ILE A 342 -23.76 -13.02 -31.10
C ILE A 342 -25.08 -13.20 -31.90
N LEU A 343 -25.06 -13.10 -33.23
CA LEU A 343 -26.22 -13.28 -34.10
C LEU A 343 -25.82 -14.14 -35.31
N ASN A 344 -26.20 -15.43 -35.30
CA ASN A 344 -26.08 -16.32 -36.47
C ASN A 344 -27.49 -16.61 -37.03
N PRO A 345 -27.76 -16.37 -38.33
CA PRO A 345 -29.10 -16.46 -38.90
C PRO A 345 -29.41 -17.87 -39.40
N SER A 346 -30.64 -18.34 -39.17
CA SER A 346 -31.47 -19.02 -40.17
C SER A 346 -32.75 -19.61 -39.56
N SER A 347 -33.91 -19.19 -40.09
CA SER A 347 -34.89 -20.14 -40.64
C SER A 347 -35.88 -19.37 -41.52
N GLN A 348 -35.91 -19.74 -42.80
CA GLN A 348 -36.90 -19.28 -43.80
C GLN A 348 -38.23 -20.02 -43.63
N GLN A 349 -39.34 -19.31 -43.91
CA GLN A 349 -40.60 -19.70 -44.60
C GLN A 349 -41.68 -18.68 -44.13
N ASP A 350 -42.53 -18.04 -44.93
CA ASP A 350 -42.98 -18.20 -46.32
C ASP A 350 -43.63 -16.88 -46.82
N ASN A 351 -43.59 -16.66 -48.16
CA ASN A 351 -44.56 -16.02 -49.09
C ASN A 351 -45.72 -15.14 -48.53
N GLN A 352 -46.22 -14.02 -49.11
CA GLN A 352 -46.36 -13.54 -50.50
C GLN A 352 -47.05 -12.13 -50.50
N SER A 353 -46.77 -11.26 -51.51
CA SER A 353 -47.69 -10.29 -52.19
C SER A 353 -48.35 -9.14 -51.37
N THR A 354 -48.58 -7.87 -51.77
CA THR A 354 -48.60 -7.12 -53.05
C THR A 354 -48.88 -5.62 -52.79
N SER A 355 -48.29 -4.72 -53.60
CA SER A 355 -48.89 -3.51 -54.25
C SER A 355 -49.11 -2.14 -53.55
N ARG A 356 -48.53 -1.11 -54.23
CA ARG A 356 -49.05 0.24 -54.63
C ARG A 356 -48.68 1.53 -53.84
N GLU A 357 -48.01 2.45 -54.56
CA GLU A 357 -47.92 3.93 -54.41
C GLU A 357 -49.29 4.65 -54.70
N PRO A 358 -49.49 6.01 -54.71
CA PRO A 358 -48.52 7.16 -54.77
C PRO A 358 -48.89 8.56 -54.13
N THR A 359 -47.93 9.53 -54.24
CA THR A 359 -48.02 11.04 -54.49
C THR A 359 -48.78 11.98 -53.50
N THR A 360 -48.52 13.30 -53.23
CA THR A 360 -47.67 14.44 -53.72
C THR A 360 -47.86 15.72 -52.84
N THR A 361 -46.91 16.70 -52.90
CA THR A 361 -47.01 18.21 -52.76
C THR A 361 -47.46 18.87 -51.42
N GLU A 362 -47.02 20.05 -50.93
CA GLU A 362 -46.15 21.18 -51.34
C GLU A 362 -45.83 22.14 -50.13
N ASN A 363 -44.85 23.04 -50.32
CA ASN A 363 -44.22 24.10 -49.46
C ASN A 363 -45.17 25.31 -49.05
N PRO A 364 -44.77 26.48 -48.44
CA PRO A 364 -43.43 27.10 -48.20
C PRO A 364 -43.14 28.01 -46.94
N ARG A 365 -41.83 28.16 -46.66
CA ARG A 365 -40.95 29.33 -46.31
C ARG A 365 -41.37 30.59 -45.51
N THR A 366 -40.46 30.98 -44.59
CA THR A 366 -40.11 32.31 -44.02
C THR A 366 -39.05 33.06 -44.88
N PRO A 367 -38.70 34.36 -44.62
CA PRO A 367 -37.46 34.67 -43.84
C PRO A 367 -37.32 36.08 -43.12
N GLN A 368 -36.50 36.08 -42.05
CA GLN A 368 -35.48 37.03 -41.47
C GLN A 368 -35.48 38.58 -41.59
N GLU A 369 -35.02 39.24 -40.50
CA GLU A 369 -33.92 40.27 -40.36
C GLU A 369 -33.70 40.59 -38.85
N LYS A 370 -32.49 40.63 -38.22
CA LYS A 370 -31.35 41.59 -38.13
C LYS A 370 -31.48 42.77 -37.13
N ASP A 371 -30.31 43.25 -36.70
CA ASP A 371 -29.85 43.79 -35.39
C ASP A 371 -29.65 45.34 -35.33
N LEU A 372 -29.49 45.93 -34.11
CA LEU A 372 -28.47 46.94 -33.67
C LEU A 372 -28.92 48.03 -32.63
N GLY A 373 -28.26 48.05 -31.44
CA GLY A 373 -27.68 49.18 -30.61
C GLY A 373 -28.50 50.42 -30.14
N ASN A 374 -28.15 51.28 -29.15
CA ASN A 374 -27.07 51.42 -28.13
C ASN A 374 -27.29 52.70 -27.22
N ARG A 375 -26.59 52.83 -26.05
CA ARG A 375 -26.21 54.04 -25.19
C ARG A 375 -27.14 54.56 -24.03
N THR A 376 -26.77 54.57 -22.71
CA THR A 376 -25.90 55.44 -21.79
C THR A 376 -26.41 56.90 -21.54
N LEU A 377 -26.35 57.62 -20.37
CA LEU A 377 -25.71 57.54 -19.01
C LEU A 377 -26.22 58.66 -18.02
N SER A 378 -25.84 58.58 -16.71
CA SER A 378 -25.54 59.64 -15.68
C SER A 378 -26.70 60.46 -15.01
N GLU A 379 -26.98 60.42 -13.68
CA GLU A 379 -26.36 60.90 -12.39
C GLU A 379 -26.99 62.19 -11.77
N GLN A 380 -27.26 62.14 -10.44
CA GLN A 380 -26.86 63.06 -9.34
C GLN A 380 -27.92 63.44 -8.28
N GLN A 381 -27.41 63.61 -7.05
CA GLN A 381 -28.03 63.57 -5.70
C GLN A 381 -28.45 64.95 -5.13
N ARG A 382 -29.29 64.96 -4.06
CA ARG A 382 -29.21 65.71 -2.76
C ARG A 382 -30.55 65.58 -1.97
N GLN A 383 -30.62 64.99 -0.76
CA GLN A 383 -30.47 65.56 0.62
C GLN A 383 -31.53 66.69 0.93
N ILE A 384 -32.35 66.78 2.02
CA ILE A 384 -32.18 66.72 3.51
C ILE A 384 -33.57 66.64 4.25
N HIS A 385 -33.61 66.05 5.47
CA HIS A 385 -34.53 66.07 6.69
C HIS A 385 -35.84 66.91 6.77
N HIS A 386 -36.86 66.71 7.66
CA HIS A 386 -37.26 65.81 8.77
C HIS A 386 -38.76 66.11 9.10
N HIS A 387 -39.56 65.14 9.59
CA HIS A 387 -40.32 65.20 10.88
C HIS A 387 -41.40 64.10 10.98
N SER A 388 -41.44 63.44 12.15
CA SER A 388 -42.54 62.56 12.60
C SER A 388 -43.42 63.31 13.61
N PRO A 389 -44.72 62.94 13.68
CA PRO A 389 -45.32 62.62 14.97
C PRO A 389 -46.06 61.25 14.97
N GLN A 390 -46.35 60.81 16.19
CA GLN A 390 -46.51 59.42 16.66
C GLN A 390 -47.89 58.75 16.44
N LEU A 391 -47.83 57.42 16.59
CA LEU A 391 -48.80 56.31 16.53
C LEU A 391 -50.06 56.40 17.42
N PRO A 392 -51.04 55.49 17.19
CA PRO A 392 -51.18 54.32 18.09
C PRO A 392 -51.28 52.93 17.39
N THR A 393 -50.37 52.03 17.81
CA THR A 393 -50.50 50.58 18.12
C THR A 393 -51.24 49.57 17.22
N GLU A 394 -50.43 48.72 16.56
CA GLU A 394 -50.52 47.28 16.19
C GLU A 394 -51.70 46.69 15.36
N PRO A 395 -51.38 45.79 14.40
CA PRO A 395 -51.35 44.35 14.72
C PRO A 395 -50.02 43.65 14.36
N THR A 396 -49.53 42.85 15.30
CA THR A 396 -48.39 41.94 15.22
C THR A 396 -48.74 40.60 14.54
N ASN A 397 -47.71 40.04 13.89
CA ASN A 397 -47.30 38.62 13.99
C ASN A 397 -48.00 37.51 13.20
N SER A 398 -48.08 37.62 11.87
CA SER A 398 -48.22 36.42 11.02
C SER A 398 -46.86 35.80 10.61
N MET A 399 -45.84 36.63 10.36
CA MET A 399 -44.48 36.16 10.02
C MET A 399 -43.69 35.61 11.21
N GLU A 400 -43.84 36.19 12.41
CA GLU A 400 -43.18 35.63 13.60
C GLU A 400 -43.76 34.28 14.01
N MET A 401 -45.06 34.05 13.79
CA MET A 401 -45.70 32.75 14.03
C MET A 401 -45.21 31.68 13.04
N GLN A 402 -44.97 32.06 11.77
CA GLN A 402 -44.35 31.19 10.76
C GLN A 402 -42.88 30.90 11.08
N GLN A 403 -42.12 31.89 11.54
CA GLN A 403 -40.72 31.72 11.95
C GLN A 403 -40.59 30.90 13.24
N GLN A 404 -41.48 31.07 14.22
CA GLN A 404 -41.49 30.27 15.45
C GLN A 404 -41.89 28.81 15.19
N THR A 405 -42.82 28.58 14.26
CA THR A 405 -43.20 27.21 13.86
C THR A 405 -42.06 26.51 13.12
N LEU A 406 -41.35 27.21 12.20
CA LEU A 406 -40.12 26.71 11.55
C LEU A 406 -39.00 26.42 12.56
N SER A 407 -38.87 27.27 13.57
CA SER A 407 -37.81 27.16 14.58
C SER A 407 -38.09 26.05 15.61
N GLN A 408 -39.36 25.71 15.87
CA GLN A 408 -39.74 24.62 16.76
C GLN A 408 -39.60 23.24 16.09
N THR A 409 -39.90 23.11 14.80
CA THR A 409 -39.72 21.85 14.05
C THR A 409 -38.24 21.52 13.82
N LEU A 410 -37.40 22.51 13.49
CA LEU A 410 -35.94 22.34 13.36
C LEU A 410 -35.25 21.97 14.68
N LYS A 411 -35.84 22.31 15.84
CA LYS A 411 -35.31 21.93 17.17
C LYS A 411 -35.62 20.49 17.58
N GLN A 412 -36.67 19.87 17.04
CA GLN A 412 -37.03 18.49 17.37
C GLN A 412 -36.31 17.43 16.52
N GLU A 413 -35.71 17.82 15.39
CA GLU A 413 -34.98 16.90 14.49
C GLU A 413 -33.55 16.57 14.94
N ASN A 414 -33.01 17.30 15.93
CA ASN A 414 -31.61 17.19 16.33
C ASN A 414 -31.27 16.03 17.29
N ASP A 415 -32.23 15.19 17.67
CA ASP A 415 -32.02 14.20 18.75
C ASP A 415 -32.08 12.70 18.36
N ARG A 416 -32.09 12.31 17.07
CA ARG A 416 -31.96 10.87 16.71
C ARG A 416 -31.13 10.60 15.44
N PRO A 417 -30.35 9.49 15.41
CA PRO A 417 -29.42 9.21 14.32
C PRO A 417 -30.13 8.64 13.08
N ARG A 418 -29.59 9.03 11.91
CA ARG A 418 -29.91 8.56 10.55
C ARG A 418 -30.40 7.10 10.50
N LYS A 419 -31.67 6.91 10.11
CA LYS A 419 -32.16 5.83 9.24
C LYS A 419 -33.65 6.09 8.97
N THR A 420 -34.05 5.89 7.72
CA THR A 420 -35.33 6.29 7.10
C THR A 420 -35.43 7.78 6.79
N THR A 421 -35.46 8.11 5.49
CA THR A 421 -36.15 9.32 5.02
C THR A 421 -37.63 8.96 5.06
N PRO A 422 -38.45 9.49 5.99
CA PRO A 422 -39.86 9.16 6.02
C PRO A 422 -40.67 10.22 5.24
N PRO A 423 -41.96 9.98 5.01
CA PRO A 423 -42.84 10.71 4.07
C PRO A 423 -43.08 12.21 4.34
N ASP A 424 -42.45 12.80 5.37
CA ASP A 424 -42.76 14.13 5.89
C ASP A 424 -42.41 15.29 4.96
N LEU A 425 -41.38 15.19 4.12
CA LEU A 425 -41.04 16.28 3.18
C LEU A 425 -42.08 16.41 2.06
N GLN A 426 -42.67 15.31 1.61
CA GLN A 426 -43.77 15.35 0.63
C GLN A 426 -45.05 15.87 1.26
N GLU A 427 -45.33 15.49 2.51
CA GLU A 427 -46.50 15.94 3.26
C GLU A 427 -46.42 17.43 3.63
N LEU A 428 -45.23 17.91 4.02
CA LEU A 428 -44.93 19.33 4.24
C LEU A 428 -45.08 20.13 2.94
N HIS A 429 -44.56 19.61 1.82
CA HIS A 429 -44.69 20.26 0.51
C HIS A 429 -46.14 20.30 0.03
N LEU A 430 -46.93 19.24 0.29
CA LEU A 430 -48.36 19.23 0.03
C LEU A 430 -49.06 20.30 0.87
N THR A 431 -48.81 20.32 2.18
CA THR A 431 -49.46 21.22 3.14
C THR A 431 -49.18 22.70 2.85
N ILE A 432 -47.94 23.04 2.49
CA ILE A 432 -47.57 24.39 2.04
C ILE A 432 -48.34 24.76 0.78
N ARG A 433 -48.47 23.83 -0.18
CA ARG A 433 -49.19 24.05 -1.44
C ARG A 433 -50.70 24.18 -1.24
N THR A 434 -51.29 23.46 -0.29
CA THR A 434 -52.71 23.59 0.08
C THR A 434 -52.99 24.93 0.73
N ARG A 435 -52.16 25.35 1.70
CA ARG A 435 -52.30 26.65 2.37
C ARG A 435 -52.10 27.82 1.41
N GLN A 436 -51.18 27.72 0.46
CA GLN A 436 -51.00 28.73 -0.59
C GLN A 436 -52.26 28.87 -1.46
N LYS A 437 -52.88 27.75 -1.88
CA LYS A 437 -54.13 27.76 -2.66
C LYS A 437 -55.32 28.31 -1.88
N GLU A 438 -55.41 28.04 -0.58
CA GLU A 438 -56.45 28.61 0.29
C GLU A 438 -56.29 30.12 0.44
N THR A 439 -55.06 30.57 0.67
CA THR A 439 -54.74 32.00 0.76
C THR A 439 -55.10 32.73 -0.54
N GLU A 440 -54.81 32.14 -1.71
CA GLU A 440 -55.21 32.67 -3.02
C GLU A 440 -56.73 32.75 -3.22
N ARG A 441 -57.49 31.78 -2.72
CA ARG A 441 -58.96 31.82 -2.79
C ARG A 441 -59.53 32.94 -1.94
N THR A 442 -58.95 33.19 -0.76
CA THR A 442 -59.36 34.27 0.13
C THR A 442 -59.05 35.63 -0.47
N TYR A 443 -57.86 35.82 -1.07
CA TYR A 443 -57.51 37.05 -1.80
C TYR A 443 -58.41 37.29 -3.02
N ARG A 444 -58.77 36.24 -3.78
CA ARG A 444 -59.73 36.37 -4.91
C ARG A 444 -61.13 36.77 -4.46
N LYS A 445 -61.62 36.27 -3.32
CA LYS A 445 -62.90 36.69 -2.73
C LYS A 445 -62.86 38.15 -2.27
N LEU A 446 -61.78 38.54 -1.57
CA LEU A 446 -61.59 39.92 -1.11
C LEU A 446 -61.54 40.92 -2.28
N ALA A 447 -60.89 40.53 -3.39
CA ALA A 447 -60.79 41.34 -4.61
C ALA A 447 -62.14 41.46 -5.36
N GLN A 448 -62.99 40.44 -5.30
CA GLN A 448 -64.35 40.49 -5.87
C GLN A 448 -65.33 41.32 -5.01
N GLU A 449 -65.12 41.38 -3.69
CA GLU A 449 -66.00 42.10 -2.75
C GLU A 449 -65.69 43.61 -2.62
N THR A 450 -64.47 44.05 -2.96
CA THR A 450 -64.04 45.45 -2.74
C THR A 450 -64.13 46.37 -3.96
N GLY A 451 -64.34 45.86 -5.18
CA GLY A 451 -64.57 46.69 -6.36
C GLY A 451 -63.45 47.71 -6.67
N ILE A 452 -62.21 47.43 -6.26
CA ILE A 452 -61.06 48.31 -6.46
C ILE A 452 -60.42 47.98 -7.81
N GLU A 453 -60.30 48.99 -8.68
CA GLU A 453 -59.54 48.91 -9.93
C GLU A 453 -58.11 48.40 -9.68
N GLN A 454 -57.66 47.50 -10.55
CA GLN A 454 -56.36 46.82 -10.48
C GLN A 454 -55.22 47.80 -10.19
N THR A 455 -54.70 47.75 -8.97
CA THR A 455 -53.50 48.52 -8.61
C THR A 455 -52.26 47.89 -9.24
N GLU A 456 -51.27 48.74 -9.56
CA GLU A 456 -49.99 48.35 -10.17
C GLU A 456 -49.27 47.24 -9.39
N THR A 457 -49.47 47.22 -8.07
CA THR A 457 -48.99 46.21 -7.12
C THR A 457 -49.56 44.81 -7.38
N GLU A 458 -50.82 44.71 -7.80
CA GLU A 458 -51.50 43.43 -8.04
C GLU A 458 -51.05 42.79 -9.37
N ARG A 459 -50.81 43.62 -10.40
CA ARG A 459 -50.18 43.18 -11.65
C ARG A 459 -48.75 42.69 -11.42
N ARG A 460 -47.97 43.42 -10.62
CA ARG A 460 -46.61 43.03 -10.22
C ARG A 460 -46.59 41.67 -9.51
N ASN A 461 -47.55 41.43 -8.60
CA ASN A 461 -47.65 40.17 -7.86
C ASN A 461 -48.05 38.97 -8.74
N ILE A 462 -48.93 39.18 -9.73
CA ILE A 462 -49.30 38.13 -10.69
C ILE A 462 -48.09 37.76 -11.57
N GLU A 463 -47.31 38.74 -12.00
CA GLU A 463 -46.12 38.51 -12.82
C GLU A 463 -45.00 37.80 -12.05
N LEU A 464 -44.77 38.17 -10.78
CA LEU A 464 -43.82 37.48 -9.89
C LEU A 464 -44.19 36.01 -9.69
N ARG A 465 -45.49 35.69 -9.55
CA ARG A 465 -45.95 34.29 -9.43
C ARG A 465 -45.69 33.50 -10.70
N ARG A 466 -45.97 34.08 -11.87
CA ARG A 466 -45.71 33.43 -13.16
C ARG A 466 -44.22 33.16 -13.38
N GLN A 467 -43.35 34.09 -12.99
CA GLN A 467 -41.90 33.90 -13.02
C GLN A 467 -41.44 32.80 -12.04
N SER A 468 -42.00 32.76 -10.84
CA SER A 468 -41.70 31.71 -9.85
C SER A 468 -42.12 30.31 -10.35
N GLU A 469 -43.29 30.18 -10.97
CA GLU A 469 -43.75 28.92 -11.55
C GLU A 469 -42.87 28.44 -12.70
N GLN A 470 -42.45 29.34 -13.60
CA GLN A 470 -41.52 29.01 -14.68
C GLN A 470 -40.15 28.57 -14.15
N THR A 471 -39.63 29.26 -13.13
CA THR A 471 -38.36 28.91 -12.49
C THR A 471 -38.43 27.53 -11.84
N ASN A 472 -39.54 27.21 -11.15
CA ASN A 472 -39.74 25.90 -10.55
C ASN A 472 -39.86 24.76 -11.57
N GLN A 473 -40.46 25.03 -12.74
CA GLN A 473 -40.50 24.05 -13.84
C GLN A 473 -39.10 23.77 -14.39
N GLN A 474 -38.29 24.81 -14.60
CA GLN A 474 -36.90 24.65 -15.06
C GLN A 474 -36.03 23.89 -14.05
N LEU A 475 -36.18 24.19 -12.74
CA LEU A 475 -35.47 23.47 -11.67
C LEU A 475 -35.82 21.98 -11.65
N ASN A 476 -37.08 21.61 -11.83
CA ASN A 476 -37.50 20.20 -11.86
C ASN A 476 -36.93 19.44 -13.08
N GLN A 477 -36.87 20.09 -14.25
CA GLN A 477 -36.25 19.52 -15.44
C GLN A 477 -34.75 19.26 -15.23
N LEU A 478 -34.03 20.23 -14.66
CA LEU A 478 -32.62 20.09 -14.32
C LEU A 478 -32.38 18.95 -13.31
N HIS A 479 -33.25 18.82 -12.30
CA HIS A 479 -33.14 17.74 -11.32
C HIS A 479 -33.29 16.35 -11.96
N GLN A 480 -34.25 16.18 -12.88
CA GLN A 480 -34.44 14.92 -13.60
C GLN A 480 -33.23 14.56 -14.47
N ILE A 481 -32.65 15.55 -15.16
CA ILE A 481 -31.43 15.35 -15.96
C ILE A 481 -30.26 14.96 -15.05
N LEU A 482 -30.10 15.63 -13.91
CA LEU A 482 -29.06 15.34 -12.94
C LEU A 482 -29.19 13.91 -12.38
N GLU A 483 -30.40 13.48 -12.04
CA GLU A 483 -30.65 12.10 -11.58
C GLU A 483 -30.32 11.05 -12.63
N GLN A 484 -30.73 11.26 -13.88
CA GLN A 484 -30.43 10.33 -14.97
C GLN A 484 -28.92 10.26 -15.23
N THR A 485 -28.23 11.40 -15.18
CA THR A 485 -26.78 11.49 -15.34
C THR A 485 -26.06 10.76 -14.20
N ASN A 486 -26.48 10.99 -12.95
CA ASN A 486 -25.94 10.29 -11.78
C ASN A 486 -26.16 8.77 -11.84
N ARG A 487 -27.32 8.30 -12.33
CA ARG A 487 -27.58 6.86 -12.54
C ARG A 487 -26.60 6.27 -13.55
N ARG A 488 -26.41 6.92 -14.71
CA ARG A 488 -25.46 6.48 -15.75
C ARG A 488 -24.02 6.44 -15.24
N ILE A 489 -23.60 7.44 -14.48
CA ILE A 489 -22.26 7.48 -13.87
C ILE A 489 -22.06 6.32 -12.90
N ARG A 490 -23.03 6.05 -12.01
CA ARG A 490 -22.95 4.92 -11.06
C ARG A 490 -22.85 3.57 -11.76
N GLU A 491 -23.62 3.36 -12.83
CA GLU A 491 -23.56 2.12 -13.62
C GLU A 491 -22.21 1.97 -14.35
N SER A 492 -21.67 3.06 -14.88
CA SER A 492 -20.34 3.07 -15.50
C SER A 492 -19.22 2.72 -14.50
N LEU A 493 -19.22 3.36 -13.33
CA LEU A 493 -18.27 3.09 -12.25
C LEU A 493 -18.36 1.64 -11.75
N ARG A 494 -19.58 1.10 -11.64
CA ARG A 494 -19.79 -0.31 -11.29
C ARG A 494 -19.16 -1.26 -12.31
N ARG A 495 -19.42 -1.07 -13.61
CA ARG A 495 -18.82 -1.90 -14.67
C ARG A 495 -17.30 -1.81 -14.71
N HIS A 496 -16.75 -0.61 -14.50
CA HIS A 496 -15.30 -0.43 -14.42
C HIS A 496 -14.70 -1.17 -13.23
N ARG A 497 -15.34 -1.11 -12.05
CA ARG A 497 -14.91 -1.88 -10.88
C ARG A 497 -14.95 -3.39 -11.14
N GLU A 498 -16.04 -3.89 -11.71
CA GLU A 498 -16.16 -5.32 -12.08
C GLU A 498 -15.06 -5.74 -13.08
N TYR A 499 -14.70 -4.87 -14.02
CA TYR A 499 -13.59 -5.09 -14.96
C TYR A 499 -12.22 -5.12 -14.27
N LEU A 500 -11.93 -4.19 -13.36
CA LEU A 500 -10.68 -4.17 -12.60
C LEU A 500 -10.52 -5.42 -11.72
N GLU A 501 -11.59 -5.85 -11.06
CA GLU A 501 -11.59 -7.10 -10.29
C GLU A 501 -11.31 -8.32 -11.19
N ARG A 502 -11.90 -8.38 -12.39
CA ARG A 502 -11.59 -9.44 -13.36
C ARG A 502 -10.13 -9.43 -13.79
N ILE A 503 -9.53 -8.25 -14.02
CA ILE A 503 -8.08 -8.17 -14.32
C ILE A 503 -7.26 -8.68 -13.14
N LYS A 504 -7.58 -8.25 -11.92
CA LYS A 504 -6.85 -8.65 -10.71
C LYS A 504 -6.93 -10.15 -10.46
N MET A 505 -8.12 -10.75 -10.66
CA MET A 505 -8.31 -12.19 -10.60
C MET A 505 -7.45 -12.92 -11.65
N LYS A 506 -7.50 -12.50 -12.92
CA LYS A 506 -6.66 -13.08 -13.98
C LYS A 506 -5.17 -12.95 -13.69
N GLN A 507 -4.73 -11.83 -13.14
CA GLN A 507 -3.33 -11.64 -12.74
C GLN A 507 -2.94 -12.59 -11.62
N THR A 508 -3.81 -12.75 -10.62
CA THR A 508 -3.55 -13.65 -9.49
C THR A 508 -3.45 -15.09 -9.99
N GLU A 509 -4.40 -15.52 -10.81
CA GLU A 509 -4.42 -16.84 -11.43
C GLU A 509 -3.17 -17.12 -12.29
N GLU A 510 -2.73 -16.13 -13.07
CA GLU A 510 -1.48 -16.21 -13.84
C GLU A 510 -0.26 -16.41 -12.93
N LEU A 511 -0.16 -15.67 -11.82
CA LEU A 511 0.96 -15.83 -10.88
C LEU A 511 0.93 -17.20 -10.19
N GLU A 512 -0.24 -17.70 -9.81
CA GLU A 512 -0.38 -19.06 -9.25
C GLU A 512 0.00 -20.14 -10.26
N THR A 513 -0.37 -19.94 -11.53
CA THR A 513 0.03 -20.81 -12.64
C THR A 513 1.55 -20.87 -12.77
N PHE A 514 2.24 -19.71 -12.68
CA PHE A 514 3.70 -19.69 -12.72
C PHE A 514 4.35 -20.46 -11.58
N LYS A 515 3.81 -20.33 -10.36
CA LYS A 515 4.37 -21.01 -9.18
C LYS A 515 4.15 -22.52 -9.18
N THR A 516 3.12 -23.02 -9.86
CA THR A 516 2.73 -24.45 -9.84
C THR A 516 3.15 -25.22 -11.09
N GLN A 517 3.02 -24.61 -12.28
CA GLN A 517 3.21 -25.32 -13.55
C GLN A 517 4.65 -25.25 -14.06
N ILE A 518 5.38 -24.18 -13.78
CA ILE A 518 6.77 -24.03 -14.24
C ILE A 518 7.70 -24.79 -13.31
N ASN A 519 8.44 -25.76 -13.84
CA ASN A 519 9.45 -26.47 -13.06
C ASN A 519 10.62 -25.54 -12.73
N LEU A 520 10.69 -25.12 -11.47
CA LEU A 520 11.75 -24.20 -11.01
C LEU A 520 13.16 -24.80 -11.14
N VAL A 521 13.30 -26.14 -11.06
CA VAL A 521 14.59 -26.82 -11.29
C VAL A 521 15.03 -26.61 -12.74
N GLU A 522 14.13 -26.84 -13.69
CA GLU A 522 14.40 -26.64 -15.12
C GLU A 522 14.74 -25.18 -15.41
N TYR A 523 13.95 -24.24 -14.89
CA TYR A 523 14.20 -22.82 -15.06
C TYR A 523 15.59 -22.43 -14.49
N ALA A 524 15.93 -22.85 -13.28
CA ALA A 524 17.23 -22.55 -12.67
C ALA A 524 18.39 -23.11 -13.50
N GLN A 525 18.26 -24.30 -14.08
CA GLN A 525 19.29 -24.86 -14.97
C GLN A 525 19.54 -23.99 -16.21
N THR A 526 18.50 -23.39 -16.79
CA THR A 526 18.68 -22.43 -17.91
C THR A 526 19.44 -21.17 -17.50
N GLN A 527 19.43 -20.83 -16.21
CA GLN A 527 20.20 -19.72 -15.63
C GLN A 527 21.64 -20.12 -15.25
N GLY A 528 22.08 -21.34 -15.57
CA GLY A 528 23.45 -21.81 -15.34
C GLY A 528 23.67 -22.52 -14.01
N TYR A 529 22.59 -22.93 -13.33
CA TYR A 529 22.67 -23.82 -12.18
C TYR A 529 22.81 -25.28 -12.61
N GLU A 530 23.63 -26.03 -11.90
CA GLU A 530 23.84 -27.46 -12.09
C GLU A 530 23.35 -28.24 -10.87
N ILE A 531 22.69 -29.37 -11.10
CA ILE A 531 22.19 -30.24 -10.03
C ILE A 531 23.38 -30.93 -9.35
N ASP A 532 23.38 -30.96 -8.01
CA ASP A 532 24.28 -31.78 -7.22
C ASP A 532 23.58 -33.11 -6.87
N PRO A 533 23.84 -34.21 -7.60
CA PRO A 533 23.13 -35.47 -7.39
C PRO A 533 23.46 -36.14 -6.06
N LYS A 534 24.61 -35.81 -5.44
CA LYS A 534 25.01 -36.39 -4.15
C LYS A 534 24.25 -35.78 -2.98
N LYS A 535 23.80 -34.53 -3.13
CA LYS A 535 23.09 -33.76 -2.11
C LYS A 535 21.58 -33.63 -2.39
N SER A 536 21.15 -33.96 -3.61
CA SER A 536 19.74 -33.96 -3.99
C SER A 536 19.02 -35.21 -3.50
N SER A 537 17.73 -35.06 -3.25
CA SER A 537 16.81 -36.12 -2.85
C SER A 537 15.53 -36.05 -3.69
N SER A 538 14.66 -37.06 -3.60
CA SER A 538 13.37 -37.01 -4.31
C SER A 538 12.45 -35.87 -3.86
N TYR A 539 12.66 -35.31 -2.67
CA TYR A 539 11.82 -34.22 -2.12
C TYR A 539 12.44 -32.84 -2.29
N CYS A 540 13.77 -32.77 -2.36
CA CYS A 540 14.51 -31.53 -2.39
C CYS A 540 15.72 -31.66 -3.32
N ILE A 541 15.78 -30.80 -4.33
CA ILE A 541 16.84 -30.79 -5.34
C ILE A 541 17.82 -29.69 -5.00
N VAL A 542 19.10 -30.03 -4.89
CA VAL A 542 20.17 -29.08 -4.58
C VAL A 542 20.86 -28.70 -5.88
N LEU A 543 20.94 -27.39 -6.15
CA LEU A 543 21.64 -26.86 -7.30
C LEU A 543 22.73 -25.89 -6.87
N LYS A 544 23.80 -25.83 -7.66
CA LYS A 544 24.90 -24.88 -7.51
C LYS A 544 25.15 -24.15 -8.82
N ASP A 545 25.51 -22.89 -8.76
CA ASP A 545 26.00 -22.18 -9.94
C ASP A 545 27.54 -22.19 -9.99
N HIS A 546 28.09 -21.57 -11.02
CA HIS A 546 29.53 -21.43 -11.22
C HIS A 546 30.19 -20.42 -10.27
N SER A 547 29.41 -19.50 -9.67
CA SER A 547 29.88 -18.54 -8.67
C SER A 547 29.90 -19.14 -7.24
N GLY A 548 29.43 -20.38 -7.10
CA GLY A 548 29.33 -21.12 -5.86
C GLY A 548 28.08 -20.79 -5.05
N ASP A 549 27.13 -20.01 -5.57
CA ASP A 549 25.78 -19.91 -5.02
C ASP A 549 25.11 -21.28 -5.03
N LYS A 550 24.45 -21.62 -3.93
CA LYS A 550 23.81 -22.92 -3.72
C LYS A 550 22.39 -22.70 -3.27
N ILE A 551 21.46 -23.27 -4.03
CA ILE A 551 20.02 -23.20 -3.76
C ILE A 551 19.45 -24.60 -3.60
N LEU A 552 18.44 -24.71 -2.75
CA LEU A 552 17.57 -25.88 -2.66
C LEU A 552 16.24 -25.53 -3.29
N ILE A 553 15.69 -26.43 -4.10
CA ILE A 553 14.37 -26.29 -4.73
C ILE A 553 13.46 -27.42 -4.24
N GLY A 554 12.23 -27.05 -3.91
CA GLY A 554 11.19 -27.92 -3.37
C GLY A 554 9.81 -27.60 -3.90
N VAL A 555 8.85 -28.47 -3.60
CA VAL A 555 7.42 -28.24 -3.86
C VAL A 555 6.66 -28.32 -2.53
N ASP A 556 5.88 -27.30 -2.20
CA ASP A 556 5.05 -27.31 -0.99
C ASP A 556 3.84 -28.23 -1.21
N GLN A 557 3.57 -29.09 -0.22
CA GLN A 557 2.48 -30.06 -0.29
C GLN A 557 1.07 -29.46 -0.20
N ASN A 558 0.91 -28.25 0.35
CA ASN A 558 -0.41 -27.67 0.62
C ASN A 558 -0.95 -26.92 -0.60
N ASP A 559 -0.10 -26.16 -1.28
CA ASP A 559 -0.48 -25.32 -2.42
C ASP A 559 0.17 -25.77 -3.75
N GLY A 560 1.11 -26.72 -3.71
CA GLY A 560 1.81 -27.21 -4.89
C GLY A 560 2.84 -26.23 -5.45
N HIS A 561 3.15 -25.15 -4.72
CA HIS A 561 4.09 -24.14 -5.18
C HIS A 561 5.52 -24.65 -5.16
N TYR A 562 6.23 -24.41 -6.26
CA TYR A 562 7.68 -24.47 -6.24
C TYR A 562 8.22 -23.32 -5.41
N PHE A 563 9.20 -23.65 -4.59
CA PHE A 563 9.96 -22.66 -3.85
C PHE A 563 11.43 -23.01 -3.84
N TYR A 564 12.26 -22.01 -3.57
CA TYR A 564 13.69 -22.16 -3.37
C TYR A 564 14.15 -21.51 -2.07
N TYR A 565 15.30 -21.97 -1.59
CA TYR A 565 16.03 -21.43 -0.46
C TYR A 565 17.52 -21.38 -0.76
N SER A 566 18.16 -20.22 -0.58
CA SER A 566 19.62 -20.11 -0.64
C SER A 566 20.26 -20.65 0.62
N VAL A 567 21.31 -21.46 0.47
CA VAL A 567 22.11 -21.95 1.61
C VAL A 567 22.96 -20.84 2.22
N LYS A 568 23.19 -19.73 1.51
CA LYS A 568 24.08 -18.65 1.93
C LYS A 568 23.34 -17.47 2.59
N ASP A 569 22.13 -17.17 2.15
CA ASP A 569 21.34 -16.03 2.64
C ASP A 569 19.91 -16.44 3.00
N ASP A 570 19.57 -16.38 4.29
CA ASP A 570 18.24 -16.74 4.81
C ASP A 570 17.10 -15.82 4.31
N ARG A 571 17.44 -14.65 3.75
CA ARG A 571 16.48 -13.74 3.10
C ARG A 571 16.27 -14.11 1.63
N ASP A 572 17.17 -14.89 1.06
CA ASP A 572 17.15 -15.32 -0.32
C ASP A 572 16.35 -16.62 -0.51
N LYS A 573 15.02 -16.49 -0.41
CA LYS A 573 14.04 -17.54 -0.62
C LYS A 573 12.77 -17.02 -1.28
N GLY A 574 11.94 -17.93 -1.78
CA GLY A 574 10.61 -17.61 -2.30
C GLY A 574 10.20 -18.54 -3.44
N SER A 575 9.28 -18.08 -4.28
CA SER A 575 8.83 -18.78 -5.47
C SER A 575 9.74 -18.54 -6.67
N ILE A 576 9.38 -19.11 -7.83
CA ILE A 576 10.03 -18.78 -9.11
C ILE A 576 10.03 -17.26 -9.39
N ILE A 577 8.97 -16.55 -8.98
CA ILE A 577 8.89 -15.09 -9.16
C ILE A 577 10.02 -14.42 -8.37
N ASP A 578 10.13 -14.75 -7.09
CA ASP A 578 11.16 -14.20 -6.19
C ASP A 578 12.58 -14.57 -6.65
N PHE A 579 12.75 -15.78 -7.20
CA PHE A 579 14.02 -16.25 -7.76
C PHE A 579 14.48 -15.33 -8.89
N ILE A 580 13.61 -15.07 -9.86
CA ILE A 580 13.90 -14.23 -11.02
C ILE A 580 14.13 -12.78 -10.58
N GLN A 581 13.28 -12.25 -9.71
CA GLN A 581 13.44 -10.88 -9.21
C GLN A 581 14.80 -10.67 -8.55
N LYS A 582 15.31 -11.63 -7.78
CA LYS A 582 16.60 -11.48 -7.10
C LYS A 582 17.80 -11.72 -7.99
N ARG A 583 17.74 -12.70 -8.90
CA ARG A 583 18.86 -13.00 -9.80
C ARG A 583 18.98 -11.99 -10.95
N ARG A 584 17.86 -11.43 -11.41
CA ARG A 584 17.81 -10.53 -12.58
C ARG A 584 17.42 -9.08 -12.26
N SER A 585 17.05 -8.77 -11.02
CA SER A 585 16.61 -7.43 -10.58
C SER A 585 15.40 -6.88 -11.35
N LEU A 586 14.50 -7.77 -11.79
CA LEU A 586 13.31 -7.42 -12.58
C LEU A 586 12.11 -7.03 -11.72
N ASN A 587 11.24 -6.16 -12.23
CA ASN A 587 9.95 -5.88 -11.61
C ASN A 587 8.91 -6.96 -11.97
N LEU A 588 7.80 -7.03 -11.24
CA LEU A 588 6.77 -8.08 -11.43
C LEU A 588 6.22 -8.15 -12.87
N GLY A 589 6.08 -7.00 -13.55
CA GLY A 589 5.60 -6.96 -14.93
C GLY A 589 6.60 -7.58 -15.92
N GLU A 590 7.90 -7.35 -15.70
CA GLU A 590 8.97 -7.96 -16.49
C GLU A 590 9.07 -9.46 -16.24
N VAL A 591 8.96 -9.90 -14.99
CA VAL A 591 8.93 -11.33 -14.64
C VAL A 591 7.75 -12.04 -15.32
N ARG A 592 6.56 -11.43 -15.32
CA ARG A 592 5.39 -12.01 -16.03
C ARG A 592 5.66 -12.17 -17.54
N LYS A 593 6.27 -11.16 -18.17
CA LYS A 593 6.64 -11.25 -19.60
C LYS A 593 7.64 -12.38 -19.87
N GLU A 594 8.58 -12.60 -18.96
CA GLU A 594 9.57 -13.66 -19.06
C GLU A 594 8.96 -15.07 -18.86
N LEU A 595 7.99 -15.21 -17.95
CA LEU A 595 7.41 -16.49 -17.59
C LEU A 595 6.25 -16.95 -18.50
N ARG A 596 5.55 -16.04 -19.20
CA ARG A 596 4.47 -16.41 -20.13
C ARG A 596 4.87 -17.46 -21.18
N PRO A 597 6.00 -17.32 -21.88
CA PRO A 597 6.42 -18.31 -22.87
C PRO A 597 6.63 -19.71 -22.29
N TRP A 598 6.96 -19.82 -21.00
CA TRP A 598 7.14 -21.11 -20.32
C TRP A 598 5.82 -21.83 -20.06
N VAL A 599 4.73 -21.11 -19.84
CA VAL A 599 3.39 -21.69 -19.68
C VAL A 599 2.75 -21.99 -21.03
N GLU A 600 2.92 -21.08 -22.00
CA GLU A 600 2.37 -21.21 -23.35
C GLU A 600 3.09 -22.27 -24.21
N GLY A 601 4.19 -22.84 -23.71
CA GLY A 601 5.00 -23.82 -24.44
C GLY A 601 5.79 -23.25 -25.62
N SER A 602 5.84 -21.92 -25.76
CA SER A 602 6.52 -21.21 -26.84
C SER A 602 7.99 -20.89 -26.51
N TYR A 603 8.43 -21.16 -25.29
CA TYR A 603 9.82 -20.95 -24.88
C TYR A 603 10.76 -22.01 -25.47
N THR A 604 11.76 -21.55 -26.23
CA THR A 604 12.87 -22.36 -26.74
C THR A 604 14.18 -21.91 -26.07
N PRO A 605 14.66 -22.62 -25.03
CA PRO A 605 15.93 -22.26 -24.39
C PRO A 605 17.11 -22.48 -25.34
N THR A 606 18.05 -21.53 -25.36
CA THR A 606 19.33 -21.64 -26.07
C THR A 606 20.26 -22.69 -25.48
N LYS A 607 20.07 -23.05 -24.20
CA LYS A 607 20.70 -24.17 -23.51
C LYS A 607 19.64 -25.01 -22.83
N ARG A 608 19.21 -26.10 -23.47
CA ARG A 608 18.37 -27.12 -22.83
C ARG A 608 19.28 -28.21 -22.25
N PRO A 609 19.15 -28.60 -20.97
CA PRO A 609 19.83 -29.79 -20.48
C PRO A 609 19.41 -31.02 -21.30
N ALA A 610 20.35 -31.95 -21.53
CA ALA A 610 20.14 -33.14 -22.37
C ALA A 610 19.08 -34.10 -21.80
N GLU A 611 18.82 -34.02 -20.50
CA GLU A 611 17.81 -34.82 -19.77
C GLU A 611 16.77 -33.91 -19.13
N ALA A 612 15.54 -34.42 -18.99
CA ALA A 612 14.45 -33.71 -18.34
C ALA A 612 14.77 -33.46 -16.86
N ALA A 613 14.58 -32.22 -16.40
CA ALA A 613 14.84 -31.85 -15.01
C ALA A 613 13.94 -32.64 -14.05
N PRO A 614 14.47 -33.16 -12.93
CA PRO A 614 13.68 -33.90 -11.97
C PRO A 614 12.63 -32.99 -11.31
N LYS A 615 11.41 -33.49 -11.15
CA LYS A 615 10.36 -32.82 -10.38
C LYS A 615 10.42 -33.29 -8.92
N PRO A 616 10.64 -32.39 -7.94
CA PRO A 616 10.61 -32.76 -6.51
C PRO A 616 9.23 -33.27 -6.11
N LYS A 617 9.18 -34.23 -5.19
CA LYS A 617 7.96 -34.68 -4.52
C LYS A 617 7.48 -33.61 -3.53
N PRO A 618 6.17 -33.39 -3.38
CA PRO A 618 5.66 -32.41 -2.44
C PRO A 618 6.03 -32.75 -1.00
N THR A 619 6.39 -31.74 -0.19
CA THR A 619 6.55 -31.89 1.28
C THR A 619 6.33 -30.55 1.99
N THR A 620 6.35 -30.54 3.33
CA THR A 620 6.11 -29.32 4.12
C THR A 620 7.26 -28.31 4.00
N HIS A 621 6.93 -27.02 4.06
CA HIS A 621 7.93 -25.95 4.16
C HIS A 621 8.92 -26.15 5.33
N ASN A 622 8.41 -26.59 6.49
CA ASN A 622 9.22 -26.86 7.67
C ASN A 622 10.28 -27.94 7.42
N ARG A 623 9.89 -29.04 6.76
CA ARG A 623 10.84 -30.11 6.43
C ARG A 623 11.93 -29.64 5.47
N HIS A 624 11.57 -28.85 4.46
CA HIS A 624 12.58 -28.30 3.54
C HIS A 624 13.59 -27.39 4.25
N LYS A 625 13.12 -26.55 5.18
CA LYS A 625 14.02 -25.74 6.01
C LYS A 625 15.00 -26.62 6.79
N ILE A 626 14.52 -27.74 7.35
CA ILE A 626 15.37 -28.71 8.04
C ILE A 626 16.40 -29.33 7.10
N ILE A 627 15.99 -29.76 5.90
CA ILE A 627 16.90 -30.33 4.90
C ILE A 627 17.97 -29.31 4.48
N ALA A 628 17.58 -28.05 4.25
CA ALA A 628 18.49 -26.96 3.91
C ALA A 628 19.51 -26.68 5.02
N GLN A 629 19.04 -26.60 6.27
CA GLN A 629 19.91 -26.44 7.43
C GLN A 629 20.88 -27.61 7.57
N PHE A 630 20.37 -28.84 7.38
CA PHE A 630 21.18 -30.05 7.47
C PHE A 630 22.23 -30.17 6.36
N ASP A 631 21.97 -29.74 5.11
CA ASP A 631 22.98 -29.77 4.02
C ASP A 631 24.20 -28.90 4.31
N SER A 632 24.04 -27.87 5.15
CA SER A 632 25.13 -26.98 5.56
C SER A 632 26.06 -27.61 6.62
N MET A 633 25.64 -28.72 7.23
CA MET A 633 26.37 -29.40 8.31
C MET A 633 27.44 -30.33 7.75
N ARG A 634 28.48 -30.58 8.55
CA ARG A 634 29.62 -31.42 8.15
C ARG A 634 29.67 -32.68 8.98
N GLU A 635 30.02 -33.80 8.36
CA GLU A 635 30.24 -35.05 9.08
C GLU A 635 31.38 -34.90 10.11
N ILE A 636 31.21 -35.53 11.27
CA ILE A 636 32.21 -35.53 12.34
C ILE A 636 33.09 -36.78 12.23
N ALA A 637 34.39 -36.59 12.02
CA ALA A 637 35.40 -37.62 12.29
C ALA A 637 35.93 -37.56 13.74
N ASN A 638 35.87 -36.39 14.37
CA ASN A 638 36.31 -36.20 15.76
C ASN A 638 35.63 -34.98 16.40
N HIS A 639 35.25 -35.09 17.68
CA HIS A 639 34.61 -33.97 18.40
C HIS A 639 34.88 -34.03 19.92
N ALA A 640 35.37 -32.92 20.49
CA ALA A 640 35.79 -32.86 21.90
C ALA A 640 34.67 -33.27 22.89
N TYR A 641 33.43 -32.83 22.66
CA TYR A 641 32.29 -33.26 23.49
C TYR A 641 32.07 -34.78 23.49
N LEU A 642 32.21 -35.45 22.34
CA LEU A 642 32.04 -36.91 22.24
C LEU A 642 33.22 -37.64 22.89
N GLN A 643 34.44 -37.13 22.73
CA GLN A 643 35.61 -37.65 23.43
C GLN A 643 35.45 -37.60 24.96
N HIS A 644 34.95 -36.49 25.49
CA HIS A 644 34.64 -36.38 26.93
C HIS A 644 33.55 -37.37 27.39
N ARG A 645 32.69 -37.81 26.47
CA ARG A 645 31.67 -38.83 26.68
C ARG A 645 32.19 -40.26 26.48
N GLY A 646 33.50 -40.44 26.28
CA GLY A 646 34.11 -41.76 26.06
C GLY A 646 33.97 -42.30 24.63
N ILE A 647 33.40 -41.52 23.71
CA ILE A 647 33.20 -41.90 22.32
C ILE A 647 34.39 -41.38 21.51
N ASN A 648 35.23 -42.29 21.06
CA ASN A 648 36.49 -41.99 20.39
C ASN A 648 36.33 -41.92 18.86
N ARG A 649 37.40 -41.50 18.18
CA ARG A 649 37.47 -41.43 16.71
C ARG A 649 37.17 -42.78 16.03
N GLU A 650 37.69 -43.87 16.59
CA GLU A 650 37.48 -45.23 16.09
C GLU A 650 35.99 -45.60 16.03
N THR A 651 35.19 -45.21 17.04
CA THR A 651 33.74 -45.42 17.01
C THR A 651 33.04 -44.57 15.96
N LEU A 652 33.48 -43.33 15.75
CA LEU A 652 32.87 -42.43 14.76
C LEU A 652 33.20 -42.83 13.32
N GLU A 653 34.39 -43.38 13.10
CA GLU A 653 34.88 -43.85 11.80
C GLU A 653 34.51 -45.30 11.48
N SER A 654 33.85 -46.03 12.41
CA SER A 654 33.41 -47.40 12.12
C SER A 654 32.35 -47.42 11.01
N ASP A 655 32.31 -48.51 10.24
CA ASP A 655 31.34 -48.69 9.15
C ASP A 655 29.88 -48.51 9.61
N ARG A 656 29.63 -48.76 10.91
CA ARG A 656 28.33 -48.62 11.52
C ARG A 656 27.90 -47.17 11.74
N PHE A 657 28.82 -46.26 12.05
CA PHE A 657 28.48 -44.86 12.41
C PHE A 657 29.03 -43.79 11.48
N ALA A 658 29.94 -44.13 10.55
CA ALA A 658 30.38 -43.22 9.51
C ALA A 658 29.18 -42.64 8.74
N GLY A 659 29.16 -41.32 8.55
CA GLY A 659 28.08 -40.60 7.88
C GLY A 659 26.79 -40.40 8.68
N THR A 660 26.76 -40.75 9.98
CA THR A 660 25.53 -40.67 10.80
C THR A 660 25.51 -39.53 11.82
N ILE A 661 26.65 -38.84 12.03
CA ILE A 661 26.83 -37.81 13.07
C ILE A 661 27.50 -36.57 12.44
N TYR A 662 26.95 -35.39 12.73
CA TYR A 662 27.32 -34.15 12.04
C TYR A 662 27.63 -33.02 13.03
N THR A 663 28.24 -31.95 12.54
CA THR A 663 28.47 -30.71 13.27
C THR A 663 27.98 -29.50 12.50
N ASP A 664 27.39 -28.55 13.23
CA ASP A 664 26.95 -27.27 12.69
C ASP A 664 28.06 -26.19 12.78
N SER A 665 27.74 -24.96 12.34
CA SER A 665 28.67 -23.83 12.39
C SER A 665 29.03 -23.36 13.81
N ARG A 666 28.26 -23.79 14.82
CA ARG A 666 28.48 -23.48 16.24
C ARG A 666 29.26 -24.59 16.95
N ASN A 667 29.75 -25.58 16.21
CA ASN A 667 30.48 -26.74 16.74
C ASN A 667 29.63 -27.52 17.76
N ASN A 668 28.33 -27.66 17.48
CA ASN A 668 27.46 -28.61 18.16
C ASN A 668 27.57 -29.99 17.50
N VAL A 669 27.29 -31.04 18.24
CA VAL A 669 27.03 -32.37 17.68
C VAL A 669 25.57 -32.45 17.28
N ILE A 670 25.33 -32.93 16.07
CA ILE A 670 24.03 -33.03 15.44
C ILE A 670 23.75 -34.51 15.11
N PHE A 671 22.62 -34.99 15.61
CA PHE A 671 22.11 -36.33 15.32
C PHE A 671 20.84 -36.21 14.46
N PRO A 672 20.90 -36.55 13.15
CA PRO A 672 19.75 -36.43 12.27
C PRO A 672 18.67 -37.45 12.60
N HIS A 673 17.44 -36.98 12.81
CA HIS A 673 16.25 -37.82 12.87
C HIS A 673 15.68 -37.99 11.47
N ARG A 674 15.28 -39.22 11.16
CA ARG A 674 14.77 -39.61 9.86
C ARG A 674 13.42 -40.31 9.98
N ASP A 675 12.59 -40.14 8.97
CA ASP A 675 11.36 -40.90 8.73
C ASP A 675 11.42 -41.57 7.33
N ARG A 676 10.27 -42.06 6.83
CA ARG A 676 10.19 -42.72 5.52
C ARG A 676 10.58 -41.82 4.35
N GLU A 677 10.60 -40.50 4.54
CA GLU A 677 10.88 -39.50 3.52
C GLU A 677 12.30 -38.90 3.65
N GLY A 678 13.12 -39.37 4.59
CA GLY A 678 14.48 -38.86 4.84
C GLY A 678 14.58 -38.02 6.12
N VAL A 679 15.45 -37.00 6.14
CA VAL A 679 15.69 -36.15 7.33
C VAL A 679 14.47 -35.28 7.63
N CYS A 680 13.94 -35.39 8.85
CA CYS A 680 12.73 -34.70 9.30
C CYS A 680 12.97 -33.75 10.48
N GLY A 681 14.09 -33.92 11.17
CA GLY A 681 14.55 -33.08 12.27
C GLY A 681 15.94 -33.52 12.70
N TYR A 682 16.51 -32.86 13.69
CA TYR A 682 17.77 -33.30 14.27
C TYR A 682 17.90 -32.88 15.73
N GLU A 683 18.58 -33.73 16.49
CA GLU A 683 18.93 -33.46 17.88
C GLU A 683 20.28 -32.75 17.96
N ILE A 684 20.37 -31.75 18.85
CA ILE A 684 21.52 -30.87 19.02
C ILE A 684 22.11 -31.10 20.42
N ARG A 685 23.43 -31.30 20.47
CA ARG A 685 24.18 -31.57 21.71
C ARG A 685 25.51 -30.83 21.76
N ASN A 686 25.79 -30.21 22.90
CA ASN A 686 27.15 -29.79 23.28
C ASN A 686 27.29 -29.90 24.82
N GLN A 687 28.39 -29.38 25.39
CA GLN A 687 28.63 -29.45 26.84
C GLN A 687 27.56 -28.75 27.69
N GLN A 688 26.93 -27.70 27.18
CA GLN A 688 26.00 -26.82 27.91
C GLN A 688 24.57 -26.82 27.34
N PHE A 689 24.34 -27.55 26.24
CA PHE A 689 23.08 -27.49 25.49
C PHE A 689 22.62 -28.87 25.05
N LYS A 690 21.33 -29.12 25.28
CA LYS A 690 20.56 -30.26 24.79
C LYS A 690 19.26 -29.71 24.22
N GLY A 691 19.01 -29.94 22.93
CA GLY A 691 17.82 -29.44 22.25
C GLY A 691 17.48 -30.21 20.99
N PHE A 692 16.40 -29.80 20.33
CA PHE A 692 15.93 -30.33 19.06
C PHE A 692 15.72 -29.18 18.08
N SER A 693 15.82 -29.44 16.78
CA SER A 693 15.60 -28.43 15.73
C SER A 693 14.21 -27.79 15.84
N GLU A 694 14.15 -26.45 15.88
CA GLU A 694 12.95 -25.62 16.17
C GLU A 694 11.76 -25.82 15.22
N SER A 695 11.98 -26.40 14.03
CA SER A 695 10.93 -26.68 13.04
C SER A 695 10.93 -28.14 12.55
N GLY A 696 11.71 -29.00 13.20
CA GLY A 696 11.80 -30.41 12.84
C GLY A 696 10.78 -31.25 13.58
N THR A 697 10.45 -32.40 13.02
CA THR A 697 9.65 -33.43 13.68
C THR A 697 10.54 -34.54 14.20
N LYS A 698 10.16 -35.15 15.33
CA LYS A 698 10.90 -36.28 15.89
C LYS A 698 10.65 -37.55 15.07
N GLY A 699 11.61 -37.89 14.22
CA GLY A 699 11.75 -39.24 13.63
C GLY A 699 12.63 -40.12 14.52
N LEU A 700 13.38 -41.05 13.91
CA LEU A 700 14.38 -41.86 14.61
C LEU A 700 15.78 -41.45 14.15
N TRP A 701 16.73 -41.35 15.06
CA TRP A 701 18.14 -41.44 14.67
C TRP A 701 18.48 -42.92 14.47
N HIS A 702 19.33 -43.21 13.49
CA HIS A 702 19.79 -44.58 13.26
C HIS A 702 21.24 -44.64 12.77
N SER A 703 21.93 -45.72 13.11
CA SER A 703 23.21 -46.10 12.52
C SER A 703 23.07 -46.44 11.03
N GLN A 704 24.18 -46.67 10.34
CA GLN A 704 24.14 -47.24 9.00
C GLN A 704 23.34 -48.54 8.97
N THR A 705 22.70 -48.78 7.83
CA THR A 705 21.71 -49.84 7.61
C THR A 705 22.22 -50.73 6.48
N THR A 706 22.40 -52.02 6.78
CA THR A 706 22.81 -53.04 5.82
C THR A 706 21.70 -54.09 5.64
N ARG A 707 21.80 -54.96 4.64
CA ARG A 707 20.84 -56.07 4.45
C ARG A 707 21.14 -57.23 5.38
N GLU A 708 22.34 -57.26 5.93
CA GLU A 708 22.93 -58.27 6.78
C GLU A 708 22.61 -58.05 8.26
N ASP A 709 21.97 -56.93 8.61
CA ASP A 709 21.62 -56.60 9.99
C ASP A 709 20.59 -57.60 10.56
N LYS A 710 21.06 -58.46 11.47
CA LYS A 710 20.22 -59.47 12.16
C LYS A 710 19.88 -59.09 13.59
N ARG A 711 20.44 -58.00 14.11
CA ARG A 711 20.17 -57.51 15.46
C ARG A 711 19.83 -56.03 15.41
N LEU A 712 18.80 -55.62 16.16
CA LEU A 712 18.38 -54.22 16.28
C LEU A 712 18.36 -53.81 17.74
N VAL A 713 19.22 -52.87 18.11
CA VAL A 713 19.29 -52.27 19.44
C VAL A 713 18.59 -50.91 19.40
N ILE A 714 17.68 -50.66 20.34
CA ILE A 714 17.00 -49.37 20.50
C ILE A 714 17.39 -48.75 21.85
N CYS A 715 17.94 -47.54 21.82
CA CYS A 715 18.25 -46.75 23.01
C CYS A 715 17.42 -45.46 23.06
N GLU A 716 17.52 -44.72 24.16
CA GLU A 716 16.84 -43.43 24.33
C GLU A 716 17.55 -42.30 23.58
N SER A 717 18.87 -42.33 23.52
CA SER A 717 19.67 -41.32 22.84
C SER A 717 20.74 -41.93 21.92
N PRO A 718 21.17 -41.19 20.88
CA PRO A 718 22.27 -41.62 20.03
C PRO A 718 23.58 -41.85 20.79
N ILE A 719 23.80 -41.11 21.88
CA ILE A 719 24.99 -41.26 22.74
C ILE A 719 24.96 -42.62 23.45
N ASP A 720 23.79 -43.10 23.86
CA ASP A 720 23.63 -44.42 24.47
C ASP A 720 23.83 -45.53 23.46
N CYS A 721 23.36 -45.36 22.22
CA CYS A 721 23.67 -46.30 21.13
C CYS A 721 25.18 -46.44 20.90
N LEU A 722 25.89 -45.30 20.79
CA LEU A 722 27.34 -45.27 20.62
C LEU A 722 28.06 -45.88 21.83
N SER A 723 27.53 -45.67 23.03
CA SER A 723 28.12 -46.20 24.26
C SER A 723 27.88 -47.71 24.40
N TYR A 724 26.70 -48.18 24.02
CA TYR A 724 26.35 -49.60 23.98
C TYR A 724 27.25 -50.35 22.98
N TYR A 725 27.47 -49.78 21.79
CA TYR A 725 28.36 -50.35 20.78
C TYR A 725 29.79 -50.59 21.31
N ARG A 726 30.31 -49.71 22.18
CA ARG A 726 31.62 -49.90 22.81
C ARG A 726 31.73 -51.13 23.73
N PHE A 727 30.60 -51.64 24.21
CA PHE A 727 30.55 -52.86 25.01
C PHE A 727 30.29 -54.12 24.17
N PHE A 728 29.53 -53.98 23.09
CA PHE A 728 29.02 -55.10 22.29
C PHE A 728 29.24 -54.83 20.80
N ASP A 729 30.50 -54.77 20.39
CA ASP A 729 30.92 -54.57 19.01
C ASP A 729 30.46 -55.76 18.14
N ASP A 730 29.39 -55.55 17.39
CA ASP A 730 28.78 -56.53 16.50
C ASP A 730 28.40 -55.89 15.17
N ASP A 731 29.07 -56.35 14.12
CA ASP A 731 28.88 -55.86 12.75
C ASP A 731 27.50 -56.17 12.18
N GLN A 732 26.68 -57.04 12.80
CA GLN A 732 25.29 -57.30 12.40
C GLN A 732 24.25 -56.54 13.24
N THR A 733 24.69 -55.70 14.18
CA THR A 733 23.80 -54.89 15.02
C THR A 733 23.56 -53.51 14.40
N ARG A 734 22.28 -53.19 14.16
CA ARG A 734 21.80 -51.84 13.86
C ARG A 734 21.35 -51.14 15.14
N TYR A 735 21.56 -49.83 15.23
CA TYR A 735 21.20 -49.02 16.39
C TYR A 735 20.21 -47.94 16.04
N PHE A 736 19.14 -47.79 16.83
CA PHE A 736 18.14 -46.73 16.75
C PHE A 736 18.07 -45.95 18.06
N ALA A 737 17.83 -44.64 17.97
CA ALA A 737 17.52 -43.81 19.12
C ALA A 737 16.20 -43.05 18.96
N THR A 738 15.39 -43.03 20.03
CA THR A 738 14.05 -42.43 20.02
C THR A 738 14.06 -40.93 20.35
N GLY A 739 15.02 -40.44 21.13
CA GLY A 739 15.08 -39.03 21.54
C GLY A 739 13.99 -38.65 22.56
N GLY A 740 13.62 -39.57 23.45
CA GLY A 740 12.62 -39.41 24.51
C GLY A 740 11.31 -40.17 24.24
N THR A 741 10.18 -39.59 24.67
CA THR A 741 8.84 -40.18 24.54
C THR A 741 8.46 -40.45 23.08
N LEU A 742 7.85 -41.61 22.82
CA LEU A 742 7.46 -42.06 21.49
C LEU A 742 6.24 -41.29 20.96
N SER A 743 6.39 -40.74 19.77
CA SER A 743 5.25 -40.31 18.94
C SER A 743 4.68 -41.47 18.12
N GLU A 744 3.43 -41.35 17.66
CA GLU A 744 2.81 -42.36 16.78
C GLU A 744 3.60 -42.59 15.48
N ASN A 745 4.15 -41.52 14.88
CA ASN A 745 5.01 -41.65 13.71
C ASN A 745 6.26 -42.49 13.99
N GLN A 746 6.86 -42.35 15.18
CA GLN A 746 8.02 -43.17 15.56
C GLN A 746 7.61 -44.63 15.78
N LYS A 747 6.43 -44.89 16.38
CA LYS A 747 5.89 -46.25 16.52
C LYS A 747 5.69 -46.92 15.15
N ASP A 748 5.15 -46.20 14.17
CA ASP A 748 5.01 -46.69 12.78
C ASP A 748 6.35 -47.02 12.11
N LEU A 749 7.40 -46.23 12.39
CA LEU A 749 8.76 -46.49 11.90
C LEU A 749 9.37 -47.72 12.58
N ILE A 750 9.19 -47.83 13.90
CA ILE A 750 9.69 -48.94 14.72
C ILE A 750 9.01 -50.25 14.32
N ARG A 751 7.68 -50.28 14.17
CA ARG A 751 6.93 -51.45 13.67
C ARG A 751 7.50 -51.95 12.35
N GLY A 752 7.71 -51.04 11.40
CA GLY A 752 8.29 -51.40 10.10
C GLY A 752 9.73 -51.94 10.17
N ALA A 753 10.52 -51.50 11.15
CA ALA A 753 11.87 -52.04 11.39
C ALA A 753 11.83 -53.40 12.09
N PHE A 754 10.98 -53.55 13.09
CA PHE A 754 10.77 -54.81 13.82
C PHE A 754 10.28 -55.93 12.91
N GLU A 755 9.31 -55.66 12.05
CA GLU A 755 8.85 -56.64 11.06
C GLU A 755 9.97 -57.13 10.15
N LYS A 756 10.88 -56.24 9.73
CA LYS A 756 12.00 -56.61 8.85
C LYS A 756 13.01 -57.50 9.56
N ILE A 757 13.40 -57.15 10.78
CA ILE A 757 14.33 -57.94 11.59
C ILE A 757 13.70 -59.29 11.95
N HIS A 758 12.45 -59.30 12.37
CA HIS A 758 11.73 -60.53 12.72
C HIS A 758 11.57 -61.49 11.54
N LYS A 759 11.24 -60.99 10.34
CA LYS A 759 11.14 -61.81 9.11
C LYS A 759 12.47 -62.48 8.74
N GLN A 760 13.59 -61.92 9.16
CA GLN A 760 14.92 -62.50 8.97
C GLN A 760 15.35 -63.43 10.11
N GLY A 761 14.48 -63.68 11.10
CA GLY A 761 14.80 -64.45 12.30
C GLY A 761 15.76 -63.74 13.25
N GLY A 762 15.85 -62.40 13.16
CA GLY A 762 16.76 -61.58 13.95
C GLY A 762 16.26 -61.25 15.36
N GLN A 763 17.14 -60.64 16.16
CA GLN A 763 16.91 -60.25 17.55
C GLN A 763 16.63 -58.75 17.68
N ILE A 764 15.67 -58.40 18.52
CA ILE A 764 15.36 -57.03 18.94
C ILE A 764 15.82 -56.85 20.39
N VAL A 765 16.61 -55.81 20.65
CA VAL A 765 17.13 -55.47 21.98
C VAL A 765 16.69 -54.07 22.33
N ILE A 766 15.99 -53.94 23.45
CA ILE A 766 15.62 -52.65 24.03
C ILE A 766 16.66 -52.31 25.10
N ALA A 767 17.52 -51.34 24.80
CA ALA A 767 18.62 -50.90 25.63
C ALA A 767 18.35 -49.50 26.22
N THR A 768 17.27 -49.38 27.01
CA THR A 768 16.82 -48.11 27.63
C THR A 768 17.49 -47.84 28.98
N ASP A 769 17.27 -46.65 29.54
CA ASP A 769 17.86 -46.25 30.81
C ASP A 769 17.35 -47.12 31.96
N ARG A 770 18.18 -47.23 33.01
CA ARG A 770 17.88 -47.93 34.26
C ARG A 770 17.10 -47.02 35.22
N ASP A 771 15.98 -46.49 34.75
CA ASP A 771 15.05 -45.72 35.56
C ASP A 771 13.58 -46.03 35.22
N GLU A 772 12.64 -45.41 35.93
CA GLU A 772 11.20 -45.64 35.73
C GLU A 772 10.72 -45.18 34.34
N ALA A 773 11.35 -44.14 33.77
CA ALA A 773 11.00 -43.65 32.44
C ALA A 773 11.48 -44.64 31.36
N GLY A 774 12.70 -45.15 31.50
CA GLY A 774 13.25 -46.18 30.61
C GLY A 774 12.51 -47.51 30.68
N GLU A 775 11.95 -47.88 31.84
CA GLU A 775 11.05 -49.03 31.98
C GLU A 775 9.75 -48.82 31.19
N LYS A 776 9.10 -47.67 31.35
CA LYS A 776 7.86 -47.35 30.63
C LYS A 776 8.08 -47.35 29.12
N LEU A 777 9.18 -46.74 28.66
CA LEU A 777 9.54 -46.73 27.25
C LEU A 777 9.79 -48.15 26.72
N ALA A 778 10.47 -49.00 27.49
CA ALA A 778 10.68 -50.39 27.09
C ALA A 778 9.39 -51.19 26.95
N LEU A 779 8.44 -50.99 27.87
CA LEU A 779 7.11 -51.61 27.78
C LEU A 779 6.32 -51.11 26.56
N GLU A 780 6.43 -49.82 26.22
CA GLU A 780 5.82 -49.28 25.00
C GLU A 780 6.45 -49.87 23.73
N LEU A 781 7.78 -49.91 23.65
CA LEU A 781 8.49 -50.51 22.52
C LEU A 781 8.14 -51.99 22.34
N ALA A 782 8.07 -52.75 23.44
CA ALA A 782 7.77 -54.18 23.38
C ALA A 782 6.36 -54.47 22.80
N LYS A 783 5.39 -53.56 23.00
CA LYS A 783 4.03 -53.69 22.43
C LYS A 783 3.99 -53.53 20.93
N GLU A 784 4.93 -52.80 20.35
CA GLU A 784 5.02 -52.59 18.90
C GLU A 784 5.68 -53.78 18.17
N ALA A 785 6.25 -54.74 18.90
CA ALA A 785 6.93 -55.89 18.32
C ALA A 785 5.94 -56.95 17.79
N PRO A 786 6.20 -57.55 16.62
CA PRO A 786 5.38 -58.66 16.11
C PRO A 786 5.35 -59.85 17.09
N SER A 787 4.22 -60.55 17.14
CA SER A 787 4.07 -61.78 17.93
C SER A 787 5.11 -62.82 17.52
N GLY A 788 5.82 -63.39 18.50
CA GLY A 788 6.88 -64.38 18.25
C GLY A 788 8.24 -63.79 17.90
N SER A 789 8.40 -62.46 17.93
CA SER A 789 9.72 -61.82 17.81
C SER A 789 10.63 -62.13 19.00
N GLN A 790 11.92 -62.31 18.72
CA GLN A 790 12.94 -62.45 19.77
C GLN A 790 13.26 -61.06 20.31
N ILE A 791 12.58 -60.67 21.38
CA ILE A 791 12.75 -59.37 22.03
C ILE A 791 13.27 -59.52 23.45
N SER A 792 14.24 -58.70 23.80
CA SER A 792 14.86 -58.67 25.14
C SER A 792 15.13 -57.24 25.56
N ARG A 793 15.11 -56.98 26.87
CA ARG A 793 15.53 -55.69 27.44
C ARG A 793 16.89 -55.86 28.12
N GLU A 794 17.80 -54.96 27.82
CA GLU A 794 19.12 -54.88 28.44
C GLU A 794 19.27 -53.52 29.10
N VAL A 795 19.85 -53.48 30.30
CA VAL A 795 20.09 -52.24 31.06
C VAL A 795 21.51 -52.27 31.64
N PRO A 796 22.12 -51.11 31.92
CA PRO A 796 23.40 -51.07 32.61
C PRO A 796 23.35 -51.74 34.00
N ASP A 797 24.44 -52.41 34.39
CA ASP A 797 24.52 -53.20 35.63
C ASP A 797 24.36 -52.36 36.90
N TYR A 798 24.84 -51.10 36.89
CA TYR A 798 24.83 -50.23 38.07
C TYR A 798 24.52 -48.76 37.75
N GLN A 799 24.89 -48.29 36.55
CA GLN A 799 24.74 -46.89 36.17
C GLN A 799 23.33 -46.58 35.65
N LYS A 800 23.02 -45.28 35.55
CA LYS A 800 21.72 -44.84 35.07
C LYS A 800 21.54 -45.14 33.59
N ASP A 801 22.53 -44.80 32.77
CA ASP A 801 22.50 -44.94 31.32
C ASP A 801 23.79 -45.61 30.79
N TRP A 802 23.78 -46.00 29.52
CA TRP A 802 24.90 -46.69 28.89
C TRP A 802 26.14 -45.79 28.76
N ASN A 803 25.96 -44.47 28.65
CA ASN A 803 27.08 -43.54 28.59
C ASN A 803 27.82 -43.40 29.93
N GLU A 804 27.08 -43.31 31.04
CA GLU A 804 27.64 -43.33 32.38
C GLU A 804 28.40 -44.63 32.63
N ALA A 805 27.85 -45.78 32.23
CA ALA A 805 28.50 -47.08 32.32
C ALA A 805 29.84 -47.08 31.55
N LEU A 806 29.86 -46.56 30.33
CA LEU A 806 31.07 -46.45 29.51
C LEU A 806 32.12 -45.56 30.18
N ILE A 807 31.75 -44.39 30.68
CA ILE A 807 32.68 -43.46 31.34
C ILE A 807 33.30 -44.11 32.59
N VAL A 808 32.51 -44.84 33.37
CA VAL A 808 33.01 -45.58 34.54
C VAL A 808 33.99 -46.67 34.12
N ALA A 809 33.63 -47.48 33.12
CA ALA A 809 34.50 -48.54 32.60
C ALA A 809 35.86 -48.01 32.09
N ILE A 810 35.85 -46.90 31.36
CA ILE A 810 37.08 -46.24 30.87
C ILE A 810 37.94 -45.77 32.04
N ARG A 811 37.35 -45.13 33.07
CA ARG A 811 38.09 -44.67 34.26
C ARG A 811 38.70 -45.83 35.03
N GLU A 812 38.00 -46.95 35.13
CA GLU A 812 38.52 -48.15 35.78
C GLU A 812 39.68 -48.78 35.00
N GLN A 813 39.59 -48.85 33.67
CA GLN A 813 40.69 -49.30 32.81
C GLN A 813 41.91 -48.39 32.95
N GLN A 814 41.73 -47.07 32.96
CA GLN A 814 42.81 -46.11 33.19
C GLN A 814 43.48 -46.33 34.55
N LYS A 815 42.70 -46.43 35.64
CA LYS A 815 43.22 -46.72 36.98
C LYS A 815 43.96 -48.06 37.06
N LYS A 816 43.46 -49.11 36.39
CA LYS A 816 44.15 -50.41 36.30
C LYS A 816 45.47 -50.28 35.54
N SER A 817 45.51 -49.52 34.46
CA SER A 817 46.72 -49.27 33.66
C SER A 817 47.77 -48.41 34.38
N GLU A 818 47.33 -47.44 35.19
CA GLU A 818 48.22 -46.64 36.04
C GLU A 818 48.79 -47.48 37.19
N ARG A 819 47.96 -48.31 37.82
CA ARG A 819 48.41 -49.25 38.85
C ARG A 819 49.41 -50.28 38.31
N SER A 820 49.21 -50.81 37.10
CA SER A 820 50.16 -51.73 36.48
C SER A 820 51.47 -51.04 36.06
N ARG A 821 51.43 -49.77 35.61
CA ARG A 821 52.64 -48.96 35.35
C ARG A 821 53.40 -48.57 36.62
N SER A 822 52.70 -48.37 37.75
CA SER A 822 53.34 -48.06 39.04
C SER A 822 53.97 -49.29 39.74
N ARG A 823 53.68 -50.50 39.27
CA ARG A 823 54.30 -51.77 39.72
C ARG A 823 55.34 -52.25 38.69
N GLY A 824 56.23 -51.36 38.25
CA GLY A 824 57.45 -51.75 37.54
C GLY A 824 58.32 -52.67 38.40
N PRO A 825 59.16 -53.53 37.78
CA PRO A 825 59.75 -54.68 38.47
C PRO A 825 60.66 -54.21 39.61
N THR A 826 60.36 -54.67 40.82
CA THR A 826 61.29 -54.63 41.94
C THR A 826 62.50 -55.50 41.55
N LEU A 827 63.65 -54.86 41.29
CA LEU A 827 64.95 -55.51 41.25
C LEU A 827 65.45 -55.79 42.66
#